data_AF-A0A349XU05-F1
#
_entry.id   AF-A0A349XU05-F1
#
_cell.length_a   1.000
_cell.length_b   1.000
_cell.length_c   1.000
_cell.angle_alpha   90.00
_cell.angle_beta   90.00
_cell.angle_gamma   90.00
#
_symmetry.space_group_name_H-M   'P 1'
#
loop_
_entity.id
_entity.type
_entity.pdbx_description
1 polymer ?
#
loop_
_entity_poly.entity_id
_entity_poly.type
_entity_poly.pdbx_seq_one_letter_code
_entity_poly.pdbx_strand_id
1 'polypeptide(L)'
;MTIPGVVIVGGAHGTLALARSLGALNVPVYYLTHDSPLPSWSRFVRETIRWAGPHDAGAMSFLRQMADRHHLKGSLLVPSGDGEVQLVSQHHDELSALYKIVLPDWAALQWLCEKPLLYRRAAELGVRIPRTYALASAADIDALDVLFPVILKPNMGGGDTAIARAKVVRAEDRQALKAAFAEASEEIGAGNVVVQELIPGGGRNQFSYAALWLNGEPVAEFTARRIRQYPVDFGYTSTRVEIVDNPSAIDAARTILRSAGHSGLVEVEFKFDDRDGTLKLLDVNPRPWSWFGLCSAAGIDLGALLWRAANEEPTGEPVKARNGTSWSYLVRDLVAAFTLGRRGEVRAADYLASLAKVRSWAAFALNDPLPGLIDLPLTAFRVLKKRILPGLSSRQPAGLFLQPVKRLVKYTVIRAGLEVSSLPAVHSAFPSLAGRGVIFTLHHVRPGGAVSAFAPNVQLSVTPEFLEEAVQAALESGLVPVHLHDLPALLAGSGEDRSFCAFTLDDGYRNNADYAAPIFRKYNVPYTIFITPGFVERTRGLWWETAAALTQKAASFDFDFGAGPEHVTCGTPLQKADAFARLENFVQSAAEDEAVERIDRAARQCGIDPVAIVDELVMDAAELRALSEDPLVHLGAHTMTHVNMRKIDAERLAYEIVESKRRVKEYAGHTPRSFSYPYGWTKAVGEREAKAVSDAGFSAAVTTQAGVLGLGSLEKPTLLPRVSLNGRFQKKR
;
A
#
# COMPACT_ATOMS: atom_id res chain seq x y z
N MET A 1 -40.28 -13.48 12.37
CA MET A 1 -39.86 -13.39 10.95
C MET A 1 -38.38 -13.06 10.91
N THR A 2 -37.58 -13.80 10.14
CA THR A 2 -36.14 -13.53 9.97
C THR A 2 -35.95 -12.32 9.06
N ILE A 3 -35.24 -11.28 9.53
CA ILE A 3 -34.92 -10.09 8.73
C ILE A 3 -34.00 -10.51 7.57
N PRO A 4 -34.39 -10.29 6.29
CA PRO A 4 -33.54 -10.62 5.15
C PRO A 4 -32.19 -9.89 5.22
N GLY A 5 -31.11 -10.64 4.97
CA GLY A 5 -29.75 -10.11 5.01
C GLY A 5 -29.41 -9.22 3.82
N VAL A 6 -28.19 -8.68 3.85
CA VAL A 6 -27.56 -7.98 2.72
C VAL A 6 -26.18 -8.56 2.46
N VAL A 7 -25.84 -8.72 1.19
CA VAL A 7 -24.51 -9.08 0.70
C VAL A 7 -23.96 -7.87 -0.04
N ILE A 8 -22.91 -7.26 0.49
CA ILE A 8 -22.23 -6.14 -0.16
C ILE A 8 -20.94 -6.65 -0.78
N VAL A 9 -20.76 -6.47 -2.09
CA VAL A 9 -19.62 -7.02 -2.83
C VAL A 9 -18.66 -5.90 -3.24
N GLY A 10 -17.42 -5.98 -2.78
CA GLY A 10 -16.35 -5.05 -3.12
C GLY A 10 -16.46 -3.68 -2.45
N GLY A 11 -15.65 -2.74 -2.93
CA GLY A 11 -15.63 -1.37 -2.44
C GLY A 11 -14.98 -1.18 -1.06
N ALA A 12 -14.90 0.08 -0.62
CA ALA A 12 -14.21 0.48 0.61
C ALA A 12 -15.07 1.42 1.48
N HIS A 13 -14.85 2.73 1.40
CA HIS A 13 -15.52 3.70 2.27
C HIS A 13 -17.05 3.76 2.07
N GLY A 14 -17.51 3.66 0.82
CA GLY A 14 -18.94 3.59 0.51
C GLY A 14 -19.59 2.35 1.12
N THR A 15 -18.96 1.18 0.93
CA THR A 15 -19.37 -0.09 1.54
C THR A 15 -19.41 -0.02 3.06
N LEU A 16 -18.39 0.55 3.70
CA LEU A 16 -18.37 0.73 5.15
C LEU A 16 -19.55 1.58 5.64
N ALA A 17 -19.86 2.67 4.93
CA ALA A 17 -20.98 3.54 5.29
C ALA A 17 -22.34 2.86 5.07
N LEU A 18 -22.49 2.08 3.99
CA LEU A 18 -23.67 1.27 3.73
C LEU A 18 -23.85 0.18 4.82
N ALA A 19 -22.78 -0.52 5.18
CA ALA A 19 -22.81 -1.52 6.25
C ALA A 19 -23.26 -0.93 7.59
N ARG A 20 -22.81 0.29 7.92
CA ARG A 20 -23.24 1.02 9.14
C ARG A 20 -24.72 1.39 9.11
N SER A 21 -25.20 1.89 7.97
CA SER A 21 -26.61 2.23 7.77
C SER A 21 -27.50 1.01 7.99
N LEU A 22 -27.19 -0.11 7.31
CA LEU A 22 -27.99 -1.34 7.38
C LEU A 22 -27.85 -2.04 8.73
N GLY A 23 -26.65 -2.07 9.31
CA GLY A 23 -26.42 -2.65 10.62
C GLY A 23 -27.12 -1.89 11.75
N ALA A 24 -27.31 -0.56 11.62
CA ALA A 24 -28.12 0.21 12.57
C ALA A 24 -29.61 -0.19 12.56
N LEU A 25 -30.08 -0.83 11.47
CA LEU A 25 -31.41 -1.43 11.37
C LEU A 25 -31.44 -2.91 11.78
N ASN A 26 -30.33 -3.43 12.33
CA ASN A 26 -30.14 -4.85 12.64
C ASN A 26 -30.25 -5.79 11.42
N VAL A 27 -30.02 -5.28 10.21
CA VAL A 27 -29.92 -6.12 9.00
C VAL A 27 -28.60 -6.89 9.05
N PRO A 28 -28.62 -8.23 8.89
CA PRO A 28 -27.38 -9.01 8.81
C PRO A 28 -26.55 -8.64 7.57
N VAL A 29 -25.35 -8.07 7.77
CA VAL A 29 -24.46 -7.63 6.68
C VAL A 29 -23.35 -8.65 6.43
N TYR A 30 -23.30 -9.19 5.21
CA TYR A 30 -22.23 -10.04 4.71
C TYR A 30 -21.38 -9.23 3.73
N TYR A 31 -20.07 -9.17 3.95
CA TYR A 31 -19.16 -8.39 3.14
C TYR A 31 -18.24 -9.31 2.32
N LEU A 32 -18.36 -9.27 1.00
CA LEU A 32 -17.57 -10.06 0.07
C LEU A 32 -16.46 -9.18 -0.54
N THR A 33 -15.19 -9.54 -0.37
CA THR A 33 -14.07 -8.66 -0.76
C THR A 33 -12.83 -9.39 -1.27
N HIS A 34 -12.17 -8.81 -2.27
CA HIS A 34 -10.91 -9.28 -2.84
C HIS A 34 -9.75 -8.27 -2.66
N ASP A 35 -10.07 -6.99 -2.43
CA ASP A 35 -9.12 -5.87 -2.56
C ASP A 35 -9.06 -4.95 -1.33
N SER A 36 -10.12 -4.90 -0.51
CA SER A 36 -10.25 -3.94 0.59
C SER A 36 -10.66 -4.62 1.91
N PRO A 37 -9.84 -4.54 2.98
CA PRO A 37 -10.21 -5.05 4.30
C PRO A 37 -11.01 -4.03 5.14
N LEU A 38 -11.16 -2.78 4.68
CA LEU A 38 -11.65 -1.69 5.53
C LEU A 38 -13.05 -1.95 6.14
N PRO A 39 -14.07 -2.38 5.36
CA PRO A 39 -15.39 -2.68 5.93
C PRO A 39 -15.39 -3.86 6.89
N SER A 40 -14.47 -4.81 6.75
CA SER A 40 -14.37 -6.01 7.61
C SER A 40 -14.12 -5.69 9.08
N TRP A 41 -13.61 -4.50 9.39
CA TRP A 41 -13.38 -4.06 10.76
C TRP A 41 -14.59 -3.39 11.40
N SER A 42 -15.68 -3.21 10.65
CA SER A 42 -16.91 -2.66 11.18
C SER A 42 -17.63 -3.69 12.03
N ARG A 43 -18.07 -3.28 13.22
CA ARG A 43 -18.92 -4.13 14.08
C ARG A 43 -20.27 -4.48 13.44
N PHE A 44 -20.66 -3.75 12.40
CA PHE A 44 -21.92 -3.95 11.68
C PHE A 44 -21.79 -5.00 10.57
N VAL A 45 -20.57 -5.44 10.25
CA VAL A 45 -20.35 -6.58 9.35
C VAL A 45 -20.41 -7.85 10.17
N ARG A 46 -21.39 -8.71 9.86
CA ARG A 46 -21.58 -10.01 10.53
C ARG A 46 -20.52 -11.01 10.10
N GLU A 47 -20.23 -11.05 8.80
CA GLU A 47 -19.25 -11.99 8.24
C GLU A 47 -18.54 -11.33 7.06
N THR A 48 -17.22 -11.53 6.99
CA THR A 48 -16.40 -11.17 5.83
C THR A 48 -16.03 -12.43 5.07
N ILE A 49 -16.31 -12.43 3.78
CA ILE A 49 -16.03 -13.54 2.86
C ILE A 49 -14.99 -13.06 1.86
N ARG A 50 -13.96 -13.88 1.62
CA ARG A 50 -12.91 -13.63 0.62
C ARG A 50 -13.22 -14.38 -0.66
N TRP A 51 -12.96 -13.75 -1.80
CA TRP A 51 -13.09 -14.33 -3.14
C TRP A 51 -12.02 -13.78 -4.08
N ALA A 52 -11.92 -14.36 -5.28
CA ALA A 52 -10.91 -14.00 -6.27
C ALA A 52 -11.18 -12.66 -7.01
N GLY A 53 -12.40 -12.12 -6.90
CA GLY A 53 -12.81 -10.87 -7.52
C GLY A 53 -13.74 -11.04 -8.72
N PRO A 54 -14.23 -9.93 -9.30
CA PRO A 54 -15.30 -9.96 -10.30
C PRO A 54 -14.84 -10.42 -11.70
N HIS A 55 -13.54 -10.44 -11.96
CA HIS A 55 -12.97 -10.86 -13.25
C HIS A 55 -12.48 -12.31 -13.25
N ASP A 56 -12.63 -13.03 -12.12
CA ASP A 56 -12.27 -14.44 -12.03
C ASP A 56 -13.29 -15.33 -12.76
N ALA A 57 -12.82 -16.34 -13.49
CA ALA A 57 -13.70 -17.25 -14.23
C ALA A 57 -14.68 -18.02 -13.32
N GLY A 58 -14.34 -18.20 -12.04
CA GLY A 58 -15.18 -18.83 -11.03
C GLY A 58 -16.12 -17.89 -10.29
N ALA A 59 -16.11 -16.58 -10.56
CA ALA A 59 -16.86 -15.57 -9.80
C ALA A 59 -18.36 -15.88 -9.67
N MET A 60 -19.02 -16.23 -10.78
CA MET A 60 -20.43 -16.59 -10.78
C MET A 60 -20.72 -17.87 -10.01
N SER A 61 -19.88 -18.90 -10.18
CA SER A 61 -20.02 -20.15 -9.44
C SER A 61 -19.86 -19.94 -7.93
N PHE A 62 -18.98 -19.03 -7.53
CA PHE A 62 -18.77 -18.64 -6.14
C PHE A 62 -20.01 -17.96 -5.54
N LEU A 63 -20.57 -16.96 -6.24
CA LEU A 63 -21.79 -16.28 -5.79
C LEU A 63 -22.95 -17.26 -5.64
N ARG A 64 -23.10 -18.21 -6.57
CA ARG A 64 -24.13 -19.26 -6.47
C ARG A 64 -23.94 -20.14 -5.24
N GLN A 65 -22.74 -20.68 -5.04
CA GLN A 65 -22.42 -21.54 -3.89
C GLN A 65 -22.57 -20.81 -2.55
N MET A 66 -22.26 -19.52 -2.52
CA MET A 66 -22.39 -18.68 -1.34
C MET A 66 -23.87 -18.51 -0.94
N ALA A 67 -24.78 -18.36 -1.92
CA ALA A 67 -26.22 -18.28 -1.67
C ALA A 67 -26.72 -19.51 -0.88
N ASP A 68 -26.24 -20.70 -1.24
CA ASP A 68 -26.60 -21.96 -0.60
C ASP A 68 -25.91 -22.12 0.76
N ARG A 69 -24.57 -22.02 0.80
CA ARG A 69 -23.74 -22.32 1.97
C ARG A 69 -24.04 -21.41 3.18
N HIS A 70 -24.34 -20.14 2.93
CA HIS A 70 -24.60 -19.15 3.98
C HIS A 70 -26.10 -18.84 4.14
N HIS A 71 -26.98 -19.62 3.48
CA HIS A 71 -28.43 -19.39 3.50
C HIS A 71 -28.82 -17.95 3.12
N LEU A 72 -28.18 -17.39 2.09
CA LEU A 72 -28.35 -16.00 1.68
C LEU A 72 -29.39 -15.81 0.57
N LYS A 73 -30.10 -16.87 0.18
CA LYS A 73 -31.19 -16.77 -0.80
C LYS A 73 -32.23 -15.74 -0.36
N GLY A 74 -32.61 -14.84 -1.27
CA GLY A 74 -33.52 -13.73 -1.00
C GLY A 74 -32.91 -12.56 -0.22
N SER A 75 -31.60 -12.57 0.05
CA SER A 75 -30.89 -11.41 0.59
C SER A 75 -30.67 -10.34 -0.49
N LEU A 76 -30.58 -9.08 -0.10
CA LEU A 76 -30.21 -7.99 -1.01
C LEU A 76 -28.74 -8.10 -1.42
N LEU A 77 -28.44 -8.09 -2.71
CA LEU A 77 -27.07 -8.05 -3.24
C LEU A 77 -26.74 -6.64 -3.74
N VAL A 78 -25.70 -6.03 -3.18
CA VAL A 78 -25.26 -4.66 -3.52
C VAL A 78 -23.82 -4.67 -4.05
N PRO A 79 -23.61 -4.52 -5.36
CA PRO A 79 -22.27 -4.31 -5.90
C PRO A 79 -21.75 -2.92 -5.52
N SER A 80 -20.53 -2.86 -4.99
CA SER A 80 -19.92 -1.64 -4.45
C SER A 80 -18.57 -1.28 -5.09
N GLY A 81 -18.18 -1.98 -6.16
CA GLY A 81 -17.08 -1.63 -7.05
C GLY A 81 -17.52 -1.70 -8.52
N ASP A 82 -16.76 -1.09 -9.43
CA ASP A 82 -17.14 -0.97 -10.85
C ASP A 82 -17.18 -2.35 -11.53
N GLY A 83 -16.18 -3.20 -11.25
CA GLY A 83 -16.16 -4.58 -11.77
C GLY A 83 -17.29 -5.44 -11.20
N GLU A 84 -17.62 -5.27 -9.93
CA GLU A 84 -18.78 -5.94 -9.31
C GLU A 84 -20.11 -5.48 -9.90
N VAL A 85 -20.26 -4.18 -10.19
CA VAL A 85 -21.46 -3.64 -10.86
C VAL A 85 -21.61 -4.31 -12.23
N GLN A 86 -20.53 -4.36 -13.01
CA GLN A 86 -20.54 -5.01 -14.32
C GLN A 86 -20.91 -6.49 -14.22
N LEU A 87 -20.25 -7.26 -13.34
CA LEU A 87 -20.54 -8.68 -13.14
C LEU A 87 -22.01 -8.91 -12.77
N VAL A 88 -22.51 -8.20 -11.76
CA VAL A 88 -23.88 -8.39 -11.27
C VAL A 88 -24.90 -8.03 -12.34
N SER A 89 -24.66 -6.96 -13.09
CA SER A 89 -25.55 -6.49 -14.15
C SER A 89 -25.51 -7.39 -15.40
N GLN A 90 -24.37 -7.98 -15.75
CA GLN A 90 -24.24 -8.94 -16.86
C GLN A 90 -24.91 -10.28 -16.57
N HIS A 91 -24.91 -10.70 -15.30
CA HIS A 91 -25.55 -11.93 -14.84
C HIS A 91 -26.85 -11.67 -14.06
N HIS A 92 -27.53 -10.56 -14.37
CA HIS A 92 -28.67 -10.05 -13.62
C HIS A 92 -29.76 -11.11 -13.41
N ASP A 93 -30.20 -11.81 -14.46
CA ASP A 93 -31.30 -12.77 -14.37
C ASP A 93 -30.95 -13.99 -13.52
N GLU A 94 -29.73 -14.52 -13.68
CA GLU A 94 -29.25 -15.67 -12.91
C GLU A 94 -29.11 -15.33 -11.43
N LEU A 95 -28.54 -14.15 -11.11
CA LEU A 95 -28.38 -13.71 -9.74
C LEU A 95 -29.71 -13.29 -9.11
N SER A 96 -30.64 -12.74 -9.88
CA SER A 96 -31.98 -12.35 -9.39
C SER A 96 -32.83 -13.56 -8.97
N ALA A 97 -32.53 -14.75 -9.50
CA ALA A 97 -33.14 -15.99 -9.02
C ALA A 97 -32.66 -16.40 -7.62
N LEU A 98 -31.55 -15.83 -7.14
CA LEU A 98 -30.92 -16.16 -5.86
C LEU A 98 -30.99 -15.01 -4.85
N TYR A 99 -30.85 -13.78 -5.34
CA TYR A 99 -30.72 -12.56 -4.55
C TYR A 99 -31.74 -11.52 -5.00
N LYS A 100 -32.03 -10.58 -4.11
CA LYS A 100 -32.74 -9.36 -4.48
C LYS A 100 -31.74 -8.37 -5.04
N ILE A 101 -31.98 -7.88 -6.26
CA ILE A 101 -31.09 -6.93 -6.94
C ILE A 101 -31.91 -5.70 -7.31
N VAL A 102 -31.38 -4.52 -6.99
CA VAL A 102 -31.96 -3.22 -7.37
C VAL A 102 -30.92 -2.51 -8.24
N LEU A 103 -30.72 -3.04 -9.44
CA LEU A 103 -29.79 -2.57 -10.44
C LEU A 103 -30.25 -3.11 -11.81
N PRO A 104 -30.24 -2.31 -12.89
CA PRO A 104 -30.60 -2.81 -14.22
C PRO A 104 -29.63 -3.87 -14.76
N ASP A 105 -30.09 -4.61 -15.76
CA ASP A 105 -29.23 -5.45 -16.60
C ASP A 105 -28.16 -4.64 -17.36
N TRP A 106 -27.16 -5.34 -17.88
CA TRP A 106 -26.04 -4.67 -18.55
C TRP A 106 -26.45 -3.96 -19.84
N ALA A 107 -27.48 -4.46 -20.52
CA ALA A 107 -27.96 -3.89 -21.76
C ALA A 107 -28.42 -2.43 -21.55
N ALA A 108 -29.13 -2.16 -20.46
CA ALA A 108 -29.51 -0.83 -20.03
C ALA A 108 -28.36 -0.09 -19.34
N LEU A 109 -27.65 -0.74 -18.41
CA LEU A 109 -26.70 -0.07 -17.52
C LEU A 109 -25.44 0.43 -18.24
N GLN A 110 -24.97 -0.26 -19.28
CA GLN A 110 -23.77 0.12 -20.05
C GLN A 110 -23.85 1.55 -20.61
N TRP A 111 -25.06 2.05 -20.90
CA TRP A 111 -25.27 3.43 -21.38
C TRP A 111 -24.93 4.50 -20.35
N LEU A 112 -24.95 4.15 -19.06
CA LEU A 112 -24.53 5.04 -17.97
C LEU A 112 -23.05 4.84 -17.63
N CYS A 113 -22.58 3.61 -17.80
CA CYS A 113 -21.37 3.09 -17.23
C CYS A 113 -20.15 3.18 -18.16
N GLU A 114 -20.36 2.96 -19.46
CA GLU A 114 -19.31 3.09 -20.46
C GLU A 114 -19.23 4.53 -20.95
N LYS A 115 -18.07 5.16 -20.77
CA LYS A 115 -17.88 6.59 -21.07
C LYS A 115 -18.23 6.96 -22.52
N PRO A 116 -17.81 6.20 -23.56
CA PRO A 116 -18.21 6.52 -24.93
C PRO A 116 -19.72 6.50 -25.14
N LEU A 117 -20.42 5.52 -24.56
CA LEU A 117 -21.88 5.40 -24.65
C LEU A 117 -22.59 6.50 -23.85
N LEU A 118 -22.12 6.78 -22.63
CA LEU A 118 -22.62 7.84 -21.77
C LEU A 118 -22.56 9.19 -22.46
N TYR A 119 -21.42 9.54 -23.06
CA TYR A 119 -21.26 10.84 -23.71
C TYR A 119 -22.03 10.94 -25.02
N ARG A 120 -22.13 9.85 -25.79
CA ARG A 120 -23.02 9.80 -26.95
C ARG A 120 -24.46 10.07 -26.52
N ARG A 121 -24.94 9.37 -25.50
CA ARG A 121 -26.29 9.49 -24.98
C ARG A 121 -26.57 10.88 -24.40
N ALA A 122 -25.63 11.44 -23.66
CA ALA A 122 -25.73 12.79 -23.13
C ALA A 122 -25.83 13.83 -24.27
N ALA A 123 -25.04 13.69 -25.33
CA ALA A 123 -25.11 14.57 -26.49
C ALA A 123 -26.46 14.47 -27.23
N GLU A 124 -27.01 13.26 -27.42
CA GLU A 124 -28.35 13.04 -27.99
C GLU A 124 -29.46 13.73 -27.18
N LEU A 125 -29.31 13.75 -25.86
CA LEU A 125 -30.28 14.34 -24.93
C LEU A 125 -30.04 15.83 -24.64
N GLY A 126 -29.02 16.44 -25.26
CA GLY A 126 -28.67 17.84 -25.02
C GLY A 126 -28.01 18.12 -23.66
N VAL A 127 -27.59 17.08 -22.93
CA VAL A 127 -26.80 17.22 -21.69
C VAL A 127 -25.36 17.58 -22.06
N ARG A 128 -24.85 18.70 -21.53
CA ARG A 128 -23.52 19.19 -21.87
C ARG A 128 -22.45 18.23 -21.34
N ILE A 129 -21.45 17.96 -22.17
CA ILE A 129 -20.29 17.09 -21.86
C ILE A 129 -18.99 17.83 -22.17
N PRO A 130 -17.85 17.42 -21.58
CA PRO A 130 -16.55 17.82 -22.07
C PRO A 130 -16.38 17.41 -23.53
N ARG A 131 -15.77 18.27 -24.34
CA ARG A 131 -15.34 17.93 -25.69
C ARG A 131 -14.51 16.65 -25.64
N THR A 132 -15.00 15.63 -26.34
CA THR A 132 -14.43 14.28 -26.35
C THR A 132 -13.95 13.98 -27.77
N TYR A 133 -12.75 13.44 -27.89
CA TYR A 133 -12.11 13.13 -29.16
C TYR A 133 -12.17 11.62 -29.40
N ALA A 134 -12.78 11.20 -30.51
CA ALA A 134 -12.79 9.82 -30.93
C ALA A 134 -11.46 9.49 -31.63
N LEU A 135 -10.71 8.54 -31.07
CA LEU A 135 -9.41 8.09 -31.57
C LEU A 135 -9.44 6.57 -31.69
N ALA A 136 -9.11 6.04 -32.86
CA ALA A 136 -8.85 4.62 -33.09
C ALA A 136 -7.34 4.32 -33.06
N SER A 137 -6.50 5.32 -33.38
CA SER A 137 -5.05 5.20 -33.39
C SER A 137 -4.35 6.50 -32.99
N ALA A 138 -3.06 6.42 -32.63
CA ALA A 138 -2.24 7.60 -32.39
C ALA A 138 -2.02 8.47 -33.64
N ALA A 139 -2.20 7.92 -34.84
CA ALA A 139 -2.10 8.65 -36.10
C ALA A 139 -3.30 9.59 -36.31
N ASP A 140 -4.47 9.22 -35.80
CA ASP A 140 -5.69 10.04 -35.89
C ASP A 140 -5.52 11.39 -35.21
N ILE A 141 -4.63 11.44 -34.20
CA ILE A 141 -4.32 12.67 -33.48
C ILE A 141 -3.86 13.75 -34.47
N ASP A 142 -3.00 13.44 -35.45
CA ASP A 142 -2.46 14.46 -36.38
C ASP A 142 -3.52 15.19 -37.21
N ALA A 143 -4.61 14.49 -37.53
CA ALA A 143 -5.70 15.04 -38.33
C ALA A 143 -6.70 15.87 -37.50
N LEU A 144 -6.63 15.82 -36.16
CA LEU A 144 -7.59 16.48 -35.29
C LEU A 144 -7.11 17.85 -34.81
N ASP A 145 -8.02 18.82 -34.83
CA ASP A 145 -7.86 20.09 -34.13
C ASP A 145 -8.18 19.90 -32.64
N VAL A 146 -7.14 19.59 -31.87
CA VAL A 146 -7.23 19.30 -30.42
C VAL A 146 -6.96 20.58 -29.64
N LEU A 147 -7.94 20.98 -28.81
CA LEU A 147 -7.77 22.06 -27.84
C LEU A 147 -7.12 21.51 -26.57
N PHE A 148 -5.90 21.97 -26.30
CA PHE A 148 -5.14 21.62 -25.10
C PHE A 148 -5.44 22.57 -23.93
N PRO A 149 -5.29 22.11 -22.67
CA PRO A 149 -4.89 20.76 -22.27
C PRO A 149 -6.01 19.72 -22.38
N VAL A 150 -5.61 18.47 -22.60
CA VAL A 150 -6.52 17.30 -22.62
C VAL A 150 -6.15 16.30 -21.52
N ILE A 151 -7.08 15.42 -21.23
CA ILE A 151 -6.92 14.30 -20.31
C ILE A 151 -7.30 12.98 -20.98
N LEU A 152 -6.52 11.95 -20.67
CA LEU A 152 -6.77 10.57 -21.04
C LEU A 152 -7.32 9.83 -19.84
N LYS A 153 -8.40 9.06 -20.04
CA LYS A 153 -9.05 8.26 -19.00
C LYS A 153 -9.34 6.86 -19.54
N PRO A 154 -9.25 5.81 -18.72
CA PRO A 154 -9.73 4.49 -19.09
C PRO A 154 -11.27 4.47 -19.15
N ASN A 155 -11.83 3.66 -20.05
CA ASN A 155 -13.22 3.21 -20.01
C ASN A 155 -13.42 2.26 -18.81
N MET A 156 -14.68 1.96 -18.46
CA MET A 156 -14.96 1.05 -17.35
C MET A 156 -14.40 -0.36 -17.66
N GLY A 157 -13.79 -1.03 -16.67
CA GLY A 157 -13.23 -2.38 -16.85
C GLY A 157 -11.75 -2.45 -17.25
N GLY A 158 -10.98 -1.36 -17.17
CA GLY A 158 -9.53 -1.33 -17.52
C GLY A 158 -8.60 -2.21 -16.67
N GLY A 159 -9.14 -3.12 -15.84
CA GLY A 159 -8.36 -4.04 -15.01
C GLY A 159 -7.44 -3.34 -14.01
N ASP A 160 -6.38 -4.04 -13.63
CA ASP A 160 -5.42 -3.62 -12.59
C ASP A 160 -4.18 -2.91 -13.18
N THR A 161 -4.40 -2.13 -14.24
CA THR A 161 -3.39 -1.47 -15.09
C THR A 161 -2.89 -0.14 -14.50
N ALA A 162 -1.71 0.32 -14.93
CA ALA A 162 -1.10 1.57 -14.48
C ALA A 162 -1.98 2.79 -14.82
N ILE A 163 -2.58 2.83 -16.02
CA ILE A 163 -3.53 3.88 -16.38
C ILE A 163 -4.87 3.79 -15.61
N ALA A 164 -5.37 2.57 -15.35
CA ALA A 164 -6.55 2.39 -14.49
C ALA A 164 -6.30 2.88 -13.06
N ARG A 165 -5.09 2.68 -12.54
CA ARG A 165 -4.65 3.16 -11.22
C ARG A 165 -4.36 4.66 -11.20
N ALA A 166 -3.86 5.23 -12.29
CA ALA A 166 -3.64 6.68 -12.44
C ALA A 166 -4.98 7.43 -12.59
N LYS A 167 -6.01 6.76 -13.13
CA LYS A 167 -7.36 7.26 -13.45
C LYS A 167 -7.42 8.40 -14.46
N VAL A 168 -6.42 9.26 -14.52
CA VAL A 168 -6.31 10.39 -15.45
C VAL A 168 -4.84 10.65 -15.78
N VAL A 169 -4.50 10.76 -17.07
CA VAL A 169 -3.21 11.28 -17.56
C VAL A 169 -3.45 12.61 -18.28
N ARG A 170 -2.68 13.65 -17.96
CA ARG A 170 -2.81 14.98 -18.58
C ARG A 170 -1.79 15.13 -19.70
N ALA A 171 -2.23 15.68 -20.84
CA ALA A 171 -1.35 16.09 -21.93
C ALA A 171 -1.54 17.59 -22.21
N GLU A 172 -0.43 18.34 -22.19
CA GLU A 172 -0.41 19.79 -22.45
C GLU A 172 -0.28 20.11 -23.93
N ASP A 173 0.21 19.17 -24.73
CA ASP A 173 0.45 19.35 -26.15
C ASP A 173 0.24 18.04 -26.93
N ARG A 174 0.31 18.15 -28.25
CA ARG A 174 0.07 17.05 -29.19
C ARG A 174 1.06 15.90 -29.05
N GLN A 175 2.34 16.21 -28.77
CA GLN A 175 3.36 15.18 -28.64
C GLN A 175 3.15 14.37 -27.36
N ALA A 176 2.87 15.04 -26.25
CA ALA A 176 2.52 14.41 -24.98
C ALA A 176 1.26 13.55 -25.11
N LEU A 177 0.24 14.02 -25.83
CA LEU A 177 -0.98 13.25 -26.08
C LEU A 177 -0.69 11.96 -26.87
N LYS A 178 0.11 12.04 -27.94
CA LYS A 178 0.49 10.86 -28.74
C LYS A 178 1.21 9.82 -27.90
N ALA A 179 2.20 10.25 -27.11
CA ALA A 179 2.96 9.35 -26.25
C ALA A 179 2.04 8.67 -25.21
N ALA A 180 1.23 9.45 -24.51
CA ALA A 180 0.31 8.93 -23.50
C ALA A 180 -0.77 8.02 -24.10
N PHE A 181 -1.28 8.33 -25.29
CA PHE A 181 -2.29 7.52 -25.96
C PHE A 181 -1.71 6.19 -26.46
N ALA A 182 -0.50 6.18 -27.01
CA ALA A 182 0.18 4.97 -27.44
C ALA A 182 0.41 4.01 -26.25
N GLU A 183 1.00 4.52 -25.16
CA GLU A 183 1.23 3.75 -23.93
C GLU A 183 -0.08 3.19 -23.36
N ALA A 184 -1.12 4.02 -23.25
CA ALA A 184 -2.43 3.60 -22.79
C ALA A 184 -3.06 2.53 -23.70
N SER A 185 -2.94 2.69 -25.02
CA SER A 185 -3.55 1.79 -25.99
C SER A 185 -2.87 0.41 -26.00
N GLU A 186 -1.57 0.34 -25.74
CA GLU A 186 -0.86 -0.93 -25.54
C GLU A 186 -1.36 -1.66 -24.29
N GLU A 187 -1.69 -0.92 -23.23
CA GLU A 187 -2.06 -1.50 -21.94
C GLU A 187 -3.53 -1.94 -21.87
N ILE A 188 -4.47 -1.13 -22.38
CA ILE A 188 -5.93 -1.39 -22.26
C ILE A 188 -6.67 -1.48 -23.60
N GLY A 189 -5.97 -1.33 -24.73
CA GLY A 189 -6.56 -1.26 -26.05
C GLY A 189 -7.11 0.14 -26.38
N ALA A 190 -6.89 0.60 -27.62
CA ALA A 190 -7.26 1.95 -28.06
C ALA A 190 -8.74 2.30 -27.84
N GLY A 191 -9.65 1.34 -28.06
CA GLY A 191 -11.09 1.54 -27.84
C GLY A 191 -11.49 1.81 -26.39
N ASN A 192 -10.60 1.52 -25.43
CA ASN A 192 -10.82 1.77 -24.01
C ASN A 192 -10.15 3.05 -23.51
N VAL A 193 -9.51 3.84 -24.38
CA VAL A 193 -8.88 5.11 -24.03
C VAL A 193 -9.79 6.28 -24.45
N VAL A 194 -10.27 7.03 -23.46
CA VAL A 194 -11.12 8.21 -23.68
C VAL A 194 -10.29 9.47 -23.55
N VAL A 195 -10.22 10.28 -24.61
CA VAL A 195 -9.50 11.56 -24.63
C VAL A 195 -10.49 12.72 -24.61
N GLN A 196 -10.31 13.64 -23.67
CA GLN A 196 -11.22 14.76 -23.44
C GLN A 196 -10.52 16.07 -23.15
N GLU A 197 -11.19 17.18 -23.41
CA GLU A 197 -10.76 18.47 -22.87
C GLU A 197 -10.68 18.43 -21.34
N LEU A 198 -9.72 19.18 -20.81
CA LEU A 198 -9.67 19.45 -19.38
C LEU A 198 -10.56 20.65 -19.05
N ILE A 199 -11.68 20.39 -18.38
CA ILE A 199 -12.51 21.46 -17.81
C ILE A 199 -11.74 22.15 -16.67
N PRO A 200 -11.55 23.49 -16.71
CA PRO A 200 -10.83 24.22 -15.68
C PRO A 200 -11.59 24.24 -14.34
N GLY A 201 -10.95 24.77 -13.31
CA GLY A 201 -11.50 24.85 -11.95
C GLY A 201 -11.12 23.66 -11.06
N GLY A 202 -11.01 23.91 -9.76
CA GLY A 202 -10.71 22.90 -8.75
C GLY A 202 -11.96 22.13 -8.31
N GLY A 203 -11.88 21.46 -7.15
CA GLY A 203 -13.03 20.71 -6.61
C GLY A 203 -14.29 21.57 -6.41
N ARG A 204 -14.16 22.88 -6.13
CA ARG A 204 -15.32 23.78 -5.91
C ARG A 204 -16.25 23.88 -7.11
N ASN A 205 -15.75 23.63 -8.31
CA ASN A 205 -16.53 23.60 -9.54
C ASN A 205 -17.18 22.22 -9.78
N GLN A 206 -16.88 21.23 -8.96
CA GLN A 206 -17.37 19.87 -9.10
C GLN A 206 -18.57 19.63 -8.19
N PHE A 207 -19.65 19.18 -8.81
CA PHE A 207 -20.92 18.87 -8.18
C PHE A 207 -21.24 17.39 -8.39
N SER A 208 -21.96 16.81 -7.44
CA SER A 208 -22.48 15.46 -7.56
C SER A 208 -23.98 15.50 -7.31
N TYR A 209 -24.74 14.78 -8.13
CA TYR A 209 -26.11 14.37 -7.84
C TYR A 209 -26.05 12.98 -7.20
N ALA A 210 -26.75 12.77 -6.09
CA ALA A 210 -26.78 11.50 -5.37
C ALA A 210 -28.21 11.10 -5.08
N ALA A 211 -28.57 9.84 -5.37
CA ALA A 211 -29.94 9.37 -5.24
C ALA A 211 -30.07 7.86 -5.05
N LEU A 212 -31.26 7.45 -4.65
CA LEU A 212 -31.82 6.12 -4.87
C LEU A 212 -32.95 6.25 -5.89
N TRP A 213 -32.89 5.47 -6.96
CA TRP A 213 -33.92 5.39 -8.00
C TRP A 213 -34.66 4.06 -7.92
N LEU A 214 -35.96 4.08 -8.19
CA LEU A 214 -36.77 2.89 -8.37
C LEU A 214 -37.73 3.13 -9.54
N ASN A 215 -37.86 2.14 -10.42
CA ASN A 215 -38.81 2.18 -11.54
C ASN A 215 -38.68 3.46 -12.41
N GLY A 216 -37.45 3.95 -12.60
CA GLY A 216 -37.19 5.13 -13.42
C GLY A 216 -37.53 6.47 -12.76
N GLU A 217 -37.77 6.51 -11.45
CA GLU A 217 -37.98 7.76 -10.70
C GLU A 217 -37.15 7.80 -9.40
N PRO A 218 -36.73 9.00 -8.92
CA PRO A 218 -35.97 9.13 -7.68
C PRO A 218 -36.87 8.97 -6.45
N VAL A 219 -36.52 8.06 -5.56
CA VAL A 219 -37.13 7.90 -4.22
C VAL A 219 -36.65 9.00 -3.28
N ALA A 220 -35.35 9.27 -3.33
CA ALA A 220 -34.71 10.33 -2.60
C ALA A 220 -33.48 10.78 -3.38
N GLU A 221 -33.26 12.09 -3.42
CA GLU A 221 -32.17 12.71 -4.17
C GLU A 221 -31.68 13.97 -3.47
N PHE A 222 -30.42 14.32 -3.69
CA PHE A 222 -29.85 15.59 -3.29
C PHE A 222 -28.59 15.87 -4.11
N THR A 223 -28.10 17.11 -4.02
CA THR A 223 -26.83 17.50 -4.65
C THR A 223 -25.77 17.83 -3.61
N ALA A 224 -24.52 17.64 -3.99
CA ALA A 224 -23.37 17.93 -3.17
C ALA A 224 -22.27 18.61 -4.00
N ARG A 225 -21.38 19.31 -3.32
CA ARG A 225 -20.20 19.97 -3.92
C ARG A 225 -18.94 19.45 -3.26
N ARG A 226 -17.95 19.16 -4.09
CA ARG A 226 -16.63 18.68 -3.67
C ARG A 226 -15.76 19.85 -3.21
N ILE A 227 -15.80 20.20 -1.93
CA ILE A 227 -15.03 21.35 -1.43
C ILE A 227 -13.51 21.17 -1.59
N ARG A 228 -13.01 19.94 -1.37
CA ARG A 228 -11.59 19.58 -1.50
C ARG A 228 -11.41 18.14 -1.97
N GLN A 229 -10.25 17.88 -2.58
CA GLN A 229 -9.89 16.58 -3.14
C GLN A 229 -8.39 16.29 -3.01
N TYR A 230 -8.04 15.02 -3.19
CA TYR A 230 -6.66 14.55 -3.20
C TYR A 230 -6.40 13.56 -4.34
N PRO A 231 -5.31 13.74 -5.12
CA PRO A 231 -4.45 14.93 -5.20
C PRO A 231 -5.22 16.23 -5.51
N VAL A 232 -4.65 17.40 -5.20
CA VAL A 232 -5.39 18.69 -5.26
C VAL A 232 -5.89 19.01 -6.68
N ASP A 233 -5.04 18.81 -7.69
CA ASP A 233 -5.34 19.24 -9.07
C ASP A 233 -6.22 18.25 -9.85
N PHE A 234 -5.98 16.94 -9.69
CA PHE A 234 -6.64 15.86 -10.45
C PHE A 234 -7.08 14.72 -9.53
N GLY A 235 -7.69 15.10 -8.40
CA GLY A 235 -8.06 14.20 -7.34
C GLY A 235 -9.15 13.24 -7.74
N TYR A 236 -8.82 11.95 -7.76
CA TYR A 236 -9.79 10.87 -7.84
C TYR A 236 -10.40 10.50 -6.47
N THR A 237 -10.07 11.26 -5.42
CA THR A 237 -10.60 11.06 -4.07
C THR A 237 -11.09 12.38 -3.51
N SER A 238 -12.40 12.49 -3.30
CA SER A 238 -12.99 13.56 -2.50
C SER A 238 -12.43 13.49 -1.08
N THR A 239 -11.99 14.64 -0.54
CA THR A 239 -11.53 14.72 0.86
C THR A 239 -12.47 15.54 1.72
N ARG A 240 -13.26 16.43 1.12
CA ARG A 240 -14.37 17.09 1.77
C ARG A 240 -15.50 17.36 0.79
N VAL A 241 -16.70 17.00 1.20
CA VAL A 241 -17.93 17.15 0.42
C VAL A 241 -18.98 17.82 1.30
N GLU A 242 -19.78 18.70 0.72
CA GLU A 242 -20.83 19.46 1.39
C GLU A 242 -22.12 19.39 0.57
N ILE A 243 -23.25 19.18 1.22
CA ILE A 243 -24.56 19.25 0.56
C ILE A 243 -24.85 20.70 0.18
N VAL A 244 -25.24 20.90 -1.09
CA VAL A 244 -25.63 22.18 -1.66
C VAL A 244 -26.79 21.96 -2.62
N ASP A 245 -27.63 22.96 -2.84
CA ASP A 245 -28.67 22.91 -3.87
C ASP A 245 -28.08 23.24 -5.24
N ASN A 246 -28.33 22.38 -6.23
CA ASN A 246 -27.96 22.63 -7.63
C ASN A 246 -29.04 22.05 -8.56
N PRO A 247 -30.10 22.83 -8.88
CA PRO A 247 -31.19 22.37 -9.74
C PRO A 247 -30.73 21.89 -11.12
N SER A 248 -29.75 22.57 -11.72
CA SER A 248 -29.22 22.18 -13.04
C SER A 248 -28.55 20.80 -13.02
N ALA A 249 -27.89 20.43 -11.92
CA ALA A 249 -27.34 19.09 -11.75
C ALA A 249 -28.45 18.03 -11.60
N ILE A 250 -29.52 18.36 -10.88
CA ILE A 250 -30.70 17.47 -10.73
C ILE A 250 -31.36 17.23 -12.09
N ASP A 251 -31.63 18.27 -12.86
CA ASP A 251 -32.30 18.16 -14.16
C ASP A 251 -31.47 17.38 -15.18
N ALA A 252 -30.16 17.63 -15.22
CA ALA A 252 -29.24 16.88 -16.08
C ALA A 252 -29.13 15.41 -15.66
N ALA A 253 -29.05 15.12 -14.36
CA ALA A 253 -28.99 13.76 -13.84
C ALA A 253 -30.29 12.99 -14.11
N ARG A 254 -31.45 13.60 -13.88
CA ARG A 254 -32.75 12.97 -14.18
C ARG A 254 -32.89 12.65 -15.66
N THR A 255 -32.49 13.56 -16.54
CA THR A 255 -32.51 13.35 -18.00
C THR A 255 -31.67 12.12 -18.38
N ILE A 256 -30.42 12.02 -17.91
CA ILE A 256 -29.54 10.90 -18.28
C ILE A 256 -30.02 9.57 -17.67
N LEU A 257 -30.42 9.57 -16.38
CA LEU A 257 -30.82 8.35 -15.66
C LEU A 257 -32.15 7.77 -16.17
N ARG A 258 -33.15 8.61 -16.48
CA ARG A 258 -34.41 8.15 -17.11
C ARG A 258 -34.15 7.50 -18.46
N SER A 259 -33.20 8.04 -19.23
CA SER A 259 -32.91 7.57 -20.58
C SER A 259 -32.37 6.12 -20.64
N ALA A 260 -31.89 5.60 -19.51
CA ALA A 260 -31.36 4.26 -19.33
C ALA A 260 -32.21 3.42 -18.36
N GLY A 261 -33.39 3.91 -17.94
CA GLY A 261 -34.28 3.18 -17.02
C GLY A 261 -33.62 2.84 -15.68
N HIS A 262 -32.79 3.73 -15.13
CA HIS A 262 -31.98 3.42 -13.96
C HIS A 262 -32.82 3.06 -12.72
N SER A 263 -32.30 2.11 -11.94
CA SER A 263 -32.80 1.70 -10.63
C SER A 263 -31.60 1.41 -9.73
N GLY A 264 -31.70 1.73 -8.44
CA GLY A 264 -30.62 1.54 -7.47
C GLY A 264 -29.94 2.84 -7.02
N LEU A 265 -28.82 2.67 -6.32
CA LEU A 265 -28.01 3.78 -5.82
C LEU A 265 -27.18 4.38 -6.94
N VAL A 266 -27.10 5.70 -7.01
CA VAL A 266 -26.29 6.38 -8.03
C VAL A 266 -25.70 7.71 -7.56
N GLU A 267 -24.44 7.94 -7.93
CA GLU A 267 -23.80 9.26 -7.96
C GLU A 267 -23.54 9.67 -9.41
N VAL A 268 -24.04 10.81 -9.84
CA VAL A 268 -23.72 11.44 -11.13
C VAL A 268 -22.81 12.63 -10.88
N GLU A 269 -21.61 12.61 -11.44
CA GLU A 269 -20.61 13.67 -11.26
C GLU A 269 -20.69 14.69 -12.39
N PHE A 270 -20.59 15.96 -12.03
CA PHE A 270 -20.60 17.10 -12.94
C PHE A 270 -19.48 18.08 -12.61
N LYS A 271 -19.07 18.87 -13.60
CA LYS A 271 -18.17 20.00 -13.38
C LYS A 271 -18.64 21.23 -14.11
N PHE A 272 -18.70 22.34 -13.40
CA PHE A 272 -19.07 23.64 -13.91
C PHE A 272 -17.87 24.30 -14.59
N ASP A 273 -18.04 24.64 -15.87
CA ASP A 273 -17.04 25.30 -16.68
C ASP A 273 -17.27 26.82 -16.67
N ASP A 274 -16.42 27.56 -15.96
CA ASP A 274 -16.53 29.02 -15.86
C ASP A 274 -16.33 29.73 -17.22
N ARG A 275 -15.72 29.06 -18.21
CA ARG A 275 -15.46 29.65 -19.54
C ARG A 275 -16.73 29.86 -20.34
N ASP A 276 -17.70 28.95 -20.20
CA ASP A 276 -18.96 28.98 -20.95
C ASP A 276 -20.22 28.98 -20.06
N GLY A 277 -20.03 28.95 -18.73
CA GLY A 277 -21.11 29.00 -17.75
C GLY A 277 -21.98 27.74 -17.73
N THR A 278 -21.49 26.60 -18.22
CA THR A 278 -22.28 25.36 -18.31
C THR A 278 -21.79 24.26 -17.38
N LEU A 279 -22.74 23.45 -16.90
CA LEU A 279 -22.47 22.25 -16.11
C LEU A 279 -22.25 21.05 -17.04
N LYS A 280 -21.06 20.46 -17.02
CA LYS A 280 -20.67 19.33 -17.87
C LYS A 280 -20.77 18.01 -17.10
N LEU A 281 -21.42 17.01 -17.68
CA LEU A 281 -21.48 15.64 -17.17
C LEU A 281 -20.09 14.98 -17.25
N LEU A 282 -19.61 14.45 -16.12
CA LEU A 282 -18.31 13.78 -16.03
C LEU A 282 -18.44 12.26 -15.98
N ASP A 283 -19.25 11.72 -15.07
CA ASP A 283 -19.28 10.28 -14.80
C ASP A 283 -20.59 9.86 -14.11
N VAL A 284 -20.95 8.57 -14.20
CA VAL A 284 -22.10 7.98 -13.49
C VAL A 284 -21.62 6.74 -12.73
N ASN A 285 -21.86 6.71 -11.42
CA ASN A 285 -21.42 5.66 -10.52
C ASN A 285 -22.64 4.99 -9.88
N PRO A 286 -23.17 3.89 -10.45
CA PRO A 286 -24.37 3.20 -9.95
C PRO A 286 -24.06 2.26 -8.78
N ARG A 287 -23.40 2.78 -7.73
CA ARG A 287 -22.95 2.04 -6.54
C ARG A 287 -22.72 2.98 -5.36
N PRO A 288 -22.59 2.48 -4.11
CA PRO A 288 -22.10 3.29 -3.00
C PRO A 288 -20.75 3.95 -3.31
N TRP A 289 -20.67 5.26 -3.11
CA TRP A 289 -19.48 6.08 -3.39
C TRP A 289 -18.73 6.47 -2.12
N SER A 290 -17.56 7.09 -2.29
CA SER A 290 -16.61 7.33 -1.18
C SER A 290 -17.18 8.12 0.02
N TRP A 291 -18.09 9.05 -0.25
CA TRP A 291 -18.72 9.93 0.74
C TRP A 291 -20.16 9.52 1.08
N PHE A 292 -20.57 8.28 0.78
CA PHE A 292 -21.94 7.76 1.00
C PHE A 292 -22.45 7.95 2.44
N GLY A 293 -21.57 7.94 3.44
CA GLY A 293 -21.94 8.23 4.83
C GLY A 293 -22.50 9.65 5.08
N LEU A 294 -22.37 10.56 4.11
CA LEU A 294 -23.01 11.88 4.15
C LEU A 294 -24.54 11.77 4.04
N CYS A 295 -25.06 10.75 3.35
CA CYS A 295 -26.50 10.55 3.14
C CYS A 295 -27.24 10.48 4.49
N SER A 296 -26.90 9.50 5.34
CA SER A 296 -27.51 9.33 6.66
C SER A 296 -27.25 10.55 7.56
N ALA A 297 -26.06 11.15 7.50
CA ALA A 297 -25.74 12.35 8.30
C ALA A 297 -26.57 13.57 7.89
N ALA A 298 -26.98 13.65 6.63
CA ALA A 298 -27.86 14.69 6.12
C ALA A 298 -29.35 14.44 6.40
N GLY A 299 -29.71 13.26 6.89
CA GLY A 299 -31.09 12.87 7.18
C GLY A 299 -31.77 12.03 6.09
N ILE A 300 -31.04 11.64 5.04
CA ILE A 300 -31.56 10.73 3.99
C ILE A 300 -30.73 9.45 4.02
N ASP A 301 -31.21 8.42 4.72
CA ASP A 301 -30.51 7.14 4.77
C ASP A 301 -30.82 6.30 3.51
N LEU A 302 -30.06 6.54 2.43
CA LEU A 302 -30.25 5.83 1.16
C LEU A 302 -30.02 4.31 1.29
N GLY A 303 -29.20 3.85 2.24
CA GLY A 303 -29.00 2.42 2.49
C GLY A 303 -30.25 1.77 3.07
N ALA A 304 -30.84 2.41 4.08
CA ALA A 304 -32.11 1.99 4.67
C ALA A 304 -33.24 1.95 3.62
N LEU A 305 -33.33 2.99 2.80
CA LEU A 305 -34.34 3.09 1.74
C LEU A 305 -34.16 2.00 0.68
N LEU A 306 -32.92 1.69 0.28
CA LEU A 306 -32.61 0.61 -0.65
C LEU A 306 -33.06 -0.74 -0.11
N TRP A 307 -32.75 -1.04 1.15
CA TRP A 307 -33.14 -2.31 1.77
C TRP A 307 -34.65 -2.43 1.92
N ARG A 308 -35.34 -1.37 2.33
CA ARG A 308 -36.81 -1.35 2.40
C ARG A 308 -37.42 -1.61 1.03
N ALA A 309 -36.96 -0.89 0.01
CA ALA A 309 -37.41 -1.04 -1.37
C ALA A 309 -37.24 -2.48 -1.88
N ALA A 310 -36.06 -3.08 -1.69
CA ALA A 310 -35.80 -4.46 -2.07
C ALA A 310 -36.71 -5.47 -1.33
N ASN A 311 -37.18 -5.12 -0.14
CA ASN A 311 -38.06 -5.94 0.68
C ASN A 311 -39.53 -5.56 0.59
N GLU A 312 -39.92 -4.74 -0.40
CA GLU A 312 -41.29 -4.28 -0.61
C GLU A 312 -41.88 -3.56 0.61
N GLU A 313 -41.01 -3.00 1.46
CA GLU A 313 -41.41 -2.20 2.60
C GLU A 313 -41.60 -0.73 2.20
N PRO A 314 -42.56 -0.01 2.82
CA PRO A 314 -42.75 1.41 2.57
C PRO A 314 -41.48 2.22 2.83
N THR A 315 -41.03 2.98 1.83
CA THR A 315 -39.87 3.86 1.94
C THR A 315 -40.15 5.10 2.81
N GLY A 316 -41.42 5.37 3.12
CA GLY A 316 -41.87 6.54 3.86
C GLY A 316 -41.95 7.79 2.98
N GLU A 317 -42.29 8.92 3.61
CA GLU A 317 -42.39 10.22 2.93
C GLU A 317 -41.01 10.74 2.49
N PRO A 318 -40.92 11.43 1.34
CA PRO A 318 -39.68 12.04 0.88
C PRO A 318 -39.12 13.06 1.90
N VAL A 319 -37.89 12.83 2.35
CA VAL A 319 -37.18 13.74 3.27
C VAL A 319 -36.17 14.57 2.48
N LYS A 320 -36.12 15.88 2.73
CA LYS A 320 -35.09 16.76 2.17
C LYS A 320 -33.78 16.66 2.96
N ALA A 321 -32.66 16.57 2.25
CA ALA A 321 -31.35 16.57 2.86
C ALA A 321 -31.04 17.92 3.54
N ARG A 322 -30.40 17.88 4.70
CA ARG A 322 -29.97 19.09 5.41
C ARG A 322 -28.81 19.78 4.68
N ASN A 323 -29.12 20.91 4.03
CA ASN A 323 -28.14 21.74 3.32
C ASN A 323 -26.99 22.19 4.24
N GLY A 324 -25.76 22.27 3.71
CA GLY A 324 -24.54 22.61 4.46
C GLY A 324 -23.95 21.47 5.31
N THR A 325 -24.61 20.32 5.40
CA THR A 325 -24.04 19.13 6.05
C THR A 325 -22.81 18.67 5.28
N SER A 326 -21.70 18.42 5.99
CA SER A 326 -20.43 18.07 5.37
C SER A 326 -19.89 16.70 5.80
N TRP A 327 -19.14 16.08 4.91
CA TRP A 327 -18.37 14.86 5.12
C TRP A 327 -16.88 15.12 4.88
N SER A 328 -15.99 14.41 5.60
CA SER A 328 -14.54 14.53 5.41
C SER A 328 -13.79 13.20 5.51
N TYR A 329 -12.76 13.06 4.65
CA TYR A 329 -11.70 12.09 4.79
C TYR A 329 -10.46 12.75 5.42
N LEU A 330 -10.48 12.85 6.76
CA LEU A 330 -9.53 13.64 7.55
C LEU A 330 -8.07 13.50 7.12
N VAL A 331 -7.54 12.28 7.01
CA VAL A 331 -6.11 12.04 6.73
C VAL A 331 -5.70 12.64 5.38
N ARG A 332 -6.50 12.40 4.33
CA ARG A 332 -6.22 12.95 3.01
C ARG A 332 -6.56 14.44 2.93
N ASP A 333 -7.59 14.88 3.65
CA ASP A 333 -8.00 16.28 3.71
C ASP A 333 -6.93 17.16 4.37
N LEU A 334 -6.25 16.68 5.41
CA LEU A 334 -5.11 17.36 6.03
C LEU A 334 -3.98 17.59 5.01
N VAL A 335 -3.67 16.56 4.20
CA VAL A 335 -2.62 16.65 3.18
C VAL A 335 -3.02 17.58 2.04
N ALA A 336 -4.28 17.52 1.60
CA ALA A 336 -4.84 18.44 0.61
C ALA A 336 -4.84 19.89 1.12
N ALA A 337 -5.31 20.11 2.36
CA ALA A 337 -5.36 21.42 2.99
C ALA A 337 -3.96 22.02 3.21
N PHE A 338 -2.99 21.22 3.64
CA PHE A 338 -1.59 21.66 3.73
C PHE A 338 -1.03 22.08 2.37
N THR A 339 -1.33 21.30 1.31
CA THR A 339 -0.87 21.59 -0.05
C THR A 339 -1.51 22.88 -0.59
N LEU A 340 -2.82 23.06 -0.39
CA LEU A 340 -3.55 24.29 -0.74
C LEU A 340 -3.09 25.50 0.07
N GLY A 341 -2.77 25.31 1.36
CA GLY A 341 -2.25 26.35 2.23
C GLY A 341 -0.88 26.85 1.78
N ARG A 342 0.01 25.96 1.31
CA ARG A 342 1.28 26.36 0.69
C ARG A 342 1.11 27.16 -0.60
N ARG A 343 -0.02 27.01 -1.29
CA ARG A 343 -0.38 27.80 -2.49
C ARG A 343 -1.11 29.11 -2.16
N GLY A 344 -1.37 29.39 -0.87
CA GLY A 344 -2.16 30.56 -0.45
C GLY A 344 -3.66 30.45 -0.71
N GLU A 345 -4.15 29.28 -1.15
CA GLU A 345 -5.56 29.08 -1.54
C GLU A 345 -6.48 28.77 -0.33
N VAL A 346 -5.91 28.31 0.79
CA VAL A 346 -6.64 27.98 2.02
C VAL A 346 -5.88 28.48 3.23
N ARG A 347 -6.53 29.28 4.09
CA ARG A 347 -5.95 29.68 5.38
C ARG A 347 -6.18 28.60 6.43
N ALA A 348 -5.24 28.46 7.37
CA ALA A 348 -5.36 27.47 8.45
C ALA A 348 -6.62 27.69 9.32
N ALA A 349 -6.96 28.95 9.61
CA ALA A 349 -8.17 29.30 10.35
C ALA A 349 -9.44 28.83 9.63
N ASP A 350 -9.53 29.09 8.32
CA ASP A 350 -10.67 28.66 7.49
C ASP A 350 -10.77 27.13 7.46
N TYR A 351 -9.63 26.43 7.38
CA TYR A 351 -9.60 24.97 7.43
C TYR A 351 -10.14 24.43 8.77
N LEU A 352 -9.69 24.96 9.90
CA LEU A 352 -10.15 24.53 11.23
C LEU A 352 -11.65 24.82 11.43
N ALA A 353 -12.11 26.01 11.04
CA ALA A 353 -13.53 26.35 11.05
C ALA A 353 -14.35 25.39 10.17
N SER A 354 -13.75 24.91 9.08
CA SER A 354 -14.37 23.96 8.17
C SER A 354 -14.61 22.57 8.76
N LEU A 355 -13.79 22.15 9.74
CA LEU A 355 -13.94 20.87 10.44
C LEU A 355 -15.17 20.86 11.35
N ALA A 356 -15.53 22.02 11.92
CA ALA A 356 -16.73 22.15 12.76
C ALA A 356 -18.05 21.88 12.00
N LYS A 357 -18.04 21.93 10.67
CA LYS A 357 -19.19 21.60 9.80
C LYS A 357 -19.28 20.11 9.45
N VAL A 358 -18.25 19.32 9.73
CA VAL A 358 -18.23 17.89 9.41
C VAL A 358 -19.17 17.15 10.36
N ARG A 359 -20.06 16.35 9.79
CA ARG A 359 -21.04 15.51 10.51
C ARG A 359 -20.86 14.02 10.23
N SER A 360 -20.09 13.67 9.21
CA SER A 360 -19.77 12.31 8.84
C SER A 360 -18.32 12.20 8.41
N TRP A 361 -17.65 11.11 8.76
CA TRP A 361 -16.25 10.87 8.42
C TRP A 361 -16.12 9.63 7.53
N ALA A 362 -15.08 9.61 6.71
CA ALA A 362 -14.83 8.52 5.77
C ALA A 362 -14.76 7.13 6.43
N ALA A 363 -14.00 7.04 7.53
CA ALA A 363 -13.73 5.77 8.21
C ALA A 363 -14.14 5.78 9.69
N PHE A 364 -14.02 6.91 10.40
CA PHE A 364 -14.32 6.96 11.84
C PHE A 364 -15.80 7.16 12.15
N ALA A 365 -16.34 6.41 13.11
CA ALA A 365 -17.65 6.65 13.69
C ALA A 365 -17.60 6.32 15.20
N LEU A 366 -18.30 7.09 16.04
CA LEU A 366 -18.26 6.87 17.49
C LEU A 366 -18.84 5.51 17.91
N ASN A 367 -19.89 5.06 17.23
CA ASN A 367 -20.54 3.77 17.47
C ASN A 367 -19.84 2.60 16.75
N ASP A 368 -18.82 2.87 15.92
CA ASP A 368 -18.04 1.90 15.17
C ASP A 368 -16.61 2.44 14.92
N PRO A 369 -15.77 2.53 15.97
CA PRO A 369 -14.51 3.28 15.92
C PRO A 369 -13.37 2.52 15.21
N LEU A 370 -13.41 1.19 15.19
CA LEU A 370 -12.30 0.34 14.75
C LEU A 370 -11.86 0.61 13.30
N PRO A 371 -12.77 0.75 12.29
CA PRO A 371 -12.36 1.08 10.94
C PRO A 371 -11.59 2.41 10.85
N GLY A 372 -11.98 3.41 11.64
CA GLY A 372 -11.31 4.72 11.68
C GLY A 372 -9.95 4.67 12.35
N LEU A 373 -9.82 3.92 13.45
CA LEU A 373 -8.55 3.75 14.17
C LEU A 373 -7.50 3.02 13.33
N ILE A 374 -7.91 2.11 12.45
CA ILE A 374 -7.01 1.35 11.58
C ILE A 374 -6.70 2.11 10.27
N ASP A 375 -7.70 2.74 9.64
CA ASP A 375 -7.48 3.48 8.39
C ASP A 375 -6.50 4.65 8.57
N LEU A 376 -6.55 5.32 9.72
CA LEU A 376 -5.75 6.50 9.99
C LEU A 376 -4.23 6.26 9.86
N PRO A 377 -3.60 5.31 10.59
CA PRO A 377 -2.18 5.00 10.45
C PRO A 377 -1.83 4.38 9.09
N LEU A 378 -2.67 3.49 8.54
CA LEU A 378 -2.42 2.84 7.25
C LEU A 378 -2.41 3.84 6.09
N THR A 379 -3.38 4.74 6.05
CA THR A 379 -3.47 5.77 5.01
C THR A 379 -2.38 6.82 5.19
N ALA A 380 -2.04 7.22 6.41
CA ALA A 380 -0.90 8.09 6.68
C ALA A 380 0.41 7.47 6.15
N PHE A 381 0.65 6.18 6.43
CA PHE A 381 1.81 5.44 5.93
C PHE A 381 1.85 5.39 4.38
N ARG A 382 0.72 5.06 3.73
CA ARG A 382 0.62 5.00 2.26
C ARG A 382 0.84 6.35 1.59
N VAL A 383 0.25 7.42 2.12
CA VAL A 383 0.43 8.78 1.60
C VAL A 383 1.88 9.24 1.75
N LEU A 384 2.51 8.96 2.89
CA LEU A 384 3.93 9.23 3.11
C LEU A 384 4.82 8.42 2.16
N LYS A 385 4.54 7.13 1.95
CA LYS A 385 5.27 6.26 1.00
C LYS A 385 5.15 6.78 -0.44
N LYS A 386 3.95 7.17 -0.91
CA LYS A 386 3.74 7.70 -2.27
C LYS A 386 4.39 9.07 -2.52
N ARG A 387 4.57 9.92 -1.50
CA ARG A 387 5.32 11.20 -1.61
C ARG A 387 6.84 11.07 -1.46
N ILE A 388 7.34 9.91 -1.02
CA ILE A 388 8.77 9.61 -0.92
C ILE A 388 9.33 9.04 -2.23
N LEU A 389 8.47 8.58 -3.16
CA LEU A 389 8.86 7.97 -4.45
C LEU A 389 8.04 8.49 -5.66
N PRO A 390 8.07 9.81 -5.95
CA PRO A 390 8.00 10.25 -7.34
C PRO A 390 9.05 11.35 -7.56
N GLY A 391 10.23 10.94 -8.02
CA GLY A 391 11.37 11.81 -8.27
C GLY A 391 12.37 11.23 -9.27
N LEU A 392 11.92 10.30 -10.12
CA LEU A 392 12.66 9.81 -11.28
C LEU A 392 11.83 10.13 -12.53
N SER A 393 11.61 11.42 -12.79
CA SER A 393 11.29 12.00 -14.11
C SER A 393 10.90 13.48 -13.90
N SER A 394 11.92 14.33 -13.84
CA SER A 394 11.92 15.72 -14.32
C SER A 394 13.24 16.35 -13.88
N ARG A 395 13.89 17.04 -14.82
CA ARG A 395 15.23 17.61 -14.69
C ARG A 395 15.25 18.79 -13.70
N GLN A 396 16.23 18.75 -12.81
CA GLN A 396 16.84 19.81 -11.99
C GLN A 396 16.11 20.39 -10.75
N PRO A 397 16.89 20.85 -9.73
CA PRO A 397 16.61 20.58 -8.33
C PRO A 397 16.14 21.82 -7.56
N ALA A 398 15.21 21.62 -6.63
CA ALA A 398 14.91 22.59 -5.59
C ALA A 398 15.22 22.00 -4.21
N GLY A 399 16.40 22.37 -3.70
CA GLY A 399 16.59 22.90 -2.34
C GLY A 399 16.45 21.95 -1.16
N LEU A 400 17.61 21.62 -0.59
CA LEU A 400 17.93 21.41 0.83
C LEU A 400 16.78 21.77 1.81
N PHE A 401 16.43 20.87 2.74
CA PHE A 401 15.71 21.06 4.03
C PHE A 401 14.75 19.90 4.37
N LEU A 402 14.42 19.00 3.43
CA LEU A 402 13.33 18.04 3.63
C LEU A 402 13.72 16.65 4.16
N GLN A 403 14.98 16.21 4.10
CA GLN A 403 15.33 14.81 4.46
C GLN A 403 15.31 14.48 5.97
N PRO A 404 15.83 15.33 6.88
CA PRO A 404 15.84 15.03 8.32
C PRO A 404 14.43 15.00 8.92
N VAL A 405 13.57 15.94 8.50
CA VAL A 405 12.16 16.03 8.93
C VAL A 405 11.36 14.84 8.40
N LYS A 406 11.61 14.39 7.16
CA LYS A 406 10.99 13.18 6.59
C LYS A 406 11.35 11.91 7.39
N ARG A 407 12.60 11.78 7.86
CA ARG A 407 13.02 10.66 8.73
C ARG A 407 12.30 10.71 10.09
N LEU A 408 12.28 11.86 10.75
CA LEU A 408 11.63 12.02 12.06
C LEU A 408 10.13 11.69 12.03
N VAL A 409 9.40 12.19 11.03
CA VAL A 409 7.95 11.91 10.85
C VAL A 409 7.70 10.43 10.54
N LYS A 410 8.54 9.81 9.71
CA LYS A 410 8.47 8.36 9.43
C LYS A 410 8.60 7.54 10.72
N TYR A 411 9.50 7.92 11.64
CA TYR A 411 9.69 7.20 12.90
C TYR A 411 8.53 7.36 13.87
N THR A 412 7.97 8.56 13.99
CA THR A 412 6.80 8.80 14.84
C THR A 412 5.58 8.00 14.38
N VAL A 413 5.38 7.87 13.07
CA VAL A 413 4.26 7.10 12.50
C VAL A 413 4.45 5.59 12.64
N ILE A 414 5.67 5.07 12.42
CA ILE A 414 5.97 3.65 12.68
C ILE A 414 5.78 3.34 14.17
N ARG A 415 6.22 4.24 15.05
CA ARG A 415 6.03 4.10 16.49
C ARG A 415 4.55 3.98 16.87
N ALA A 416 3.70 4.88 16.37
CA ALA A 416 2.27 4.87 16.61
C ALA A 416 1.57 3.63 16.02
N GLY A 417 1.97 3.18 14.81
CA GLY A 417 1.45 1.96 14.21
C GLY A 417 1.75 0.69 15.02
N LEU A 418 2.96 0.62 15.61
CA LEU A 418 3.37 -0.46 16.51
C LEU A 418 2.64 -0.42 17.87
N GLU A 419 2.24 0.76 18.37
CA GLU A 419 1.42 0.90 19.60
C GLU A 419 -0.03 0.46 19.38
N VAL A 420 -0.54 0.61 18.14
CA VAL A 420 -1.89 0.17 17.77
C VAL A 420 -1.93 -1.34 17.53
N SER A 421 -0.87 -1.95 16.99
CA SER A 421 -0.81 -3.40 16.72
C SER A 421 -0.72 -4.28 17.97
N SER A 422 -0.29 -3.72 19.11
CA SER A 422 -0.22 -4.42 20.40
C SER A 422 -1.57 -4.46 21.15
N LEU A 423 -2.64 -3.88 20.61
CA LEU A 423 -3.95 -3.91 21.25
C LEU A 423 -4.57 -5.31 21.16
N PRO A 424 -5.12 -5.87 22.27
CA PRO A 424 -5.73 -7.20 22.27
C PRO A 424 -6.83 -7.41 21.22
N ALA A 425 -7.58 -6.35 20.91
CA ALA A 425 -8.60 -6.34 19.86
C ALA A 425 -8.04 -6.46 18.43
N VAL A 426 -6.79 -6.04 18.21
CA VAL A 426 -6.07 -6.23 16.94
C VAL A 426 -5.48 -7.65 16.86
N HIS A 427 -5.12 -8.25 17.98
CA HIS A 427 -4.68 -9.65 18.01
C HIS A 427 -5.85 -10.62 17.74
N SER A 428 -7.04 -10.33 18.29
CA SER A 428 -8.24 -11.17 18.11
C SER A 428 -8.94 -10.97 16.75
N ALA A 429 -8.85 -9.79 16.14
CA ALA A 429 -9.47 -9.50 14.83
C ALA A 429 -8.61 -9.94 13.62
N PHE A 430 -7.36 -10.35 13.84
CA PHE A 430 -6.43 -10.77 12.79
C PHE A 430 -5.73 -12.10 13.15
N PRO A 431 -6.40 -13.27 13.03
CA PRO A 431 -5.76 -14.57 13.23
C PRO A 431 -4.62 -14.84 12.24
N SER A 432 -4.53 -14.10 11.13
CA SER A 432 -3.39 -14.13 10.21
C SER A 432 -2.18 -13.30 10.66
N LEU A 433 -2.35 -12.43 11.66
CA LEU A 433 -1.26 -11.85 12.46
C LEU A 433 -0.85 -12.78 13.60
N ALA A 434 -1.72 -13.71 14.02
CA ALA A 434 -1.30 -14.94 14.69
C ALA A 434 -0.66 -15.87 13.65
N GLY A 435 0.46 -15.41 13.08
CA GLY A 435 1.29 -16.24 12.24
C GLY A 435 1.67 -17.52 13.01
N ARG A 436 1.77 -18.65 12.31
CA ARG A 436 2.32 -19.88 12.91
C ARG A 436 3.80 -19.73 13.29
N GLY A 437 4.41 -18.59 12.96
CA GLY A 437 5.63 -18.14 13.60
C GLY A 437 6.13 -16.77 13.15
N VAL A 438 7.26 -16.34 13.72
CA VAL A 438 7.93 -15.07 13.41
C VAL A 438 9.44 -15.30 13.27
N ILE A 439 10.07 -14.66 12.29
CA ILE A 439 11.52 -14.68 12.13
C ILE A 439 12.05 -13.28 12.44
N PHE A 440 12.89 -13.14 13.46
CA PHE A 440 13.49 -11.87 13.84
C PHE A 440 14.81 -11.63 13.10
N THR A 441 15.03 -10.39 12.64
CA THR A 441 16.33 -9.94 12.07
C THR A 441 17.04 -8.99 13.03
N LEU A 442 18.30 -9.29 13.32
CA LEU A 442 19.26 -8.44 14.01
C LEU A 442 20.55 -8.34 13.18
N HIS A 443 21.47 -7.44 13.54
CA HIS A 443 22.80 -7.34 12.91
C HIS A 443 23.87 -7.22 14.01
N HIS A 444 23.92 -6.07 14.70
CA HIS A 444 24.78 -5.84 15.86
C HIS A 444 24.01 -5.97 17.17
N VAL A 445 24.64 -6.61 18.16
CA VAL A 445 24.21 -6.58 19.57
C VAL A 445 25.37 -6.04 20.39
N ARG A 446 25.26 -4.82 20.91
CA ARG A 446 26.36 -4.16 21.63
C ARG A 446 25.85 -3.17 22.69
N PRO A 447 26.59 -2.96 23.80
CA PRO A 447 26.19 -2.03 24.85
C PRO A 447 25.85 -0.64 24.31
N GLY A 448 24.82 -0.02 24.88
CA GLY A 448 24.39 1.32 24.49
C GLY A 448 25.46 2.38 24.79
N GLY A 449 25.72 3.25 23.83
CA GLY A 449 26.54 4.47 24.00
C GLY A 449 25.72 5.74 23.72
N ALA A 450 26.28 6.91 24.04
CA ALA A 450 25.67 8.18 23.65
C ALA A 450 25.50 8.23 22.13
N VAL A 451 24.26 8.21 21.65
CA VAL A 451 23.96 8.27 20.21
C VAL A 451 24.39 9.65 19.72
N SER A 452 25.47 9.68 18.93
CA SER A 452 25.92 10.89 18.22
C SER A 452 24.76 11.49 17.42
N ALA A 453 24.74 12.82 17.27
CA ALA A 453 23.78 13.51 16.42
C ALA A 453 23.77 12.99 14.96
N PHE A 454 24.85 12.31 14.54
CA PHE A 454 24.94 11.56 13.30
C PHE A 454 25.25 10.08 13.58
N ALA A 455 24.26 9.21 13.38
CA ALA A 455 24.36 7.76 13.53
C ALA A 455 23.63 7.06 12.36
N PRO A 456 24.22 7.02 11.15
CA PRO A 456 23.54 6.57 9.94
C PRO A 456 23.13 5.09 9.96
N ASN A 457 23.88 4.27 10.71
CA ASN A 457 23.66 2.82 10.83
C ASN A 457 22.96 2.41 12.13
N VAL A 458 22.37 3.35 12.90
CA VAL A 458 21.74 3.06 14.21
C VAL A 458 20.67 1.98 14.13
N GLN A 459 19.99 1.84 12.99
CA GLN A 459 19.00 0.77 12.77
C GLN A 459 19.61 -0.64 12.86
N LEU A 460 20.90 -0.81 12.62
CA LEU A 460 21.57 -2.12 12.62
C LEU A 460 22.02 -2.54 14.02
N SER A 461 21.88 -1.70 15.05
CA SER A 461 22.39 -1.98 16.40
C SER A 461 21.28 -2.06 17.43
N VAL A 462 21.22 -3.15 18.17
CA VAL A 462 20.43 -3.26 19.41
C VAL A 462 21.33 -3.40 20.63
N THR A 463 20.81 -3.06 21.81
CA THR A 463 21.50 -3.32 23.06
C THR A 463 21.26 -4.74 23.56
N PRO A 464 22.16 -5.31 24.37
CA PRO A 464 21.97 -6.63 24.97
C PRO A 464 20.69 -6.69 25.80
N GLU A 465 20.39 -5.62 26.55
CA GLU A 465 19.19 -5.54 27.39
C GLU A 465 17.91 -5.62 26.54
N PHE A 466 17.87 -4.92 25.40
CA PHE A 466 16.72 -4.99 24.50
C PHE A 466 16.57 -6.37 23.84
N LEU A 467 17.67 -7.02 23.47
CA LEU A 467 17.62 -8.39 22.96
C LEU A 467 17.08 -9.35 24.01
N GLU A 468 17.56 -9.25 25.25
CA GLU A 468 17.10 -10.06 26.37
C GLU A 468 15.59 -9.85 26.62
N GLU A 469 15.12 -8.60 26.62
CA GLU A 469 13.70 -8.29 26.70
C GLU A 469 12.88 -8.91 25.55
N ALA A 470 13.39 -8.84 24.32
CA ALA A 470 12.73 -9.43 23.15
C ALA A 470 12.63 -10.96 23.23
N VAL A 471 13.68 -11.61 23.73
CA VAL A 471 13.68 -13.06 23.99
C VAL A 471 12.64 -13.42 25.06
N GLN A 472 12.62 -12.70 26.18
CA GLN A 472 11.63 -12.91 27.24
C GLN A 472 10.20 -12.71 26.73
N ALA A 473 9.94 -11.63 26.01
CA ALA A 473 8.61 -11.35 25.47
C ALA A 473 8.14 -12.44 24.49
N ALA A 474 9.04 -12.99 23.67
CA ALA A 474 8.71 -14.09 22.77
C ALA A 474 8.31 -15.36 23.54
N LEU A 475 9.08 -15.71 24.58
CA LEU A 475 8.81 -16.87 25.43
C LEU A 475 7.51 -16.71 26.23
N GLU A 476 7.29 -15.54 26.83
CA GLU A 476 6.07 -15.20 27.59
C GLU A 476 4.81 -15.20 26.69
N SER A 477 4.98 -14.91 25.40
CA SER A 477 3.91 -14.98 24.40
C SER A 477 3.63 -16.41 23.89
N GLY A 478 4.30 -17.42 24.45
CA GLY A 478 4.13 -18.82 24.07
C GLY A 478 4.77 -19.21 22.73
N LEU A 479 5.65 -18.37 22.18
CA LEU A 479 6.41 -18.71 20.97
C LEU A 479 7.50 -19.72 21.30
N VAL A 480 7.60 -20.77 20.49
CA VAL A 480 8.60 -21.82 20.62
C VAL A 480 9.82 -21.46 19.78
N PRO A 481 10.97 -21.14 20.38
CA PRO A 481 12.16 -20.78 19.61
C PRO A 481 12.78 -22.00 18.94
N VAL A 482 13.14 -21.86 17.66
CA VAL A 482 13.66 -22.94 16.82
C VAL A 482 14.77 -22.44 15.90
N HIS A 483 15.61 -23.37 15.43
CA HIS A 483 16.53 -23.08 14.33
C HIS A 483 15.74 -22.74 13.07
N LEU A 484 16.20 -21.72 12.34
CA LEU A 484 15.49 -21.23 11.14
C LEU A 484 15.25 -22.35 10.12
N HIS A 485 16.22 -23.25 9.94
CA HIS A 485 16.16 -24.29 8.92
C HIS A 485 15.17 -25.42 9.24
N ASP A 486 14.66 -25.49 10.47
CA ASP A 486 13.64 -26.46 10.89
C ASP A 486 12.21 -25.92 10.73
N LEU A 487 12.05 -24.59 10.63
CA LEU A 487 10.74 -23.94 10.50
C LEU A 487 9.88 -24.52 9.37
N PRO A 488 10.37 -24.74 8.13
CA PRO A 488 9.53 -25.30 7.06
C PRO A 488 8.95 -26.67 7.41
N ALA A 489 9.73 -27.56 8.03
CA ALA A 489 9.26 -28.88 8.41
C ALA A 489 8.27 -28.82 9.58
N LEU A 490 8.54 -27.98 10.58
CA LEU A 490 7.67 -27.79 11.75
C LEU A 490 6.31 -27.20 11.36
N LEU A 491 6.30 -26.24 10.44
CA LEU A 491 5.07 -25.64 9.90
C LEU A 491 4.30 -26.62 9.01
N ALA A 492 4.98 -27.53 8.30
CA ALA A 492 4.33 -28.56 7.49
C ALA A 492 3.75 -29.72 8.33
N GLY A 493 4.39 -30.06 9.46
CA GLY A 493 4.13 -31.30 10.19
C GLY A 493 3.21 -31.23 11.41
N SER A 494 2.87 -30.06 11.97
CA SER A 494 2.13 -30.03 13.25
C SER A 494 0.60 -30.05 13.08
N GLY A 495 -0.03 -31.12 13.57
CA GLY A 495 -1.45 -31.18 13.95
C GLY A 495 -1.75 -30.54 15.32
N GLU A 496 -0.82 -29.75 15.85
CA GLU A 496 -0.95 -28.94 17.06
C GLU A 496 -0.80 -27.45 16.73
N ASP A 497 -1.64 -26.60 17.33
CA ASP A 497 -1.67 -25.13 17.24
C ASP A 497 -0.48 -24.44 17.95
N ARG A 498 0.76 -24.87 17.66
CA ARG A 498 1.97 -24.24 18.21
C ARG A 498 2.49 -23.13 17.29
N SER A 499 2.94 -22.03 17.89
CA SER A 499 3.55 -20.90 17.19
C SER A 499 5.05 -20.86 17.45
N PHE A 500 5.86 -20.64 16.40
CA PHE A 500 7.31 -20.72 16.47
C PHE A 500 7.99 -19.34 16.35
N CYS A 501 9.22 -19.21 16.83
CA CYS A 501 10.05 -18.06 16.50
C CYS A 501 11.48 -18.47 16.13
N ALA A 502 12.13 -17.71 15.25
CA ALA A 502 13.55 -17.89 14.93
C ALA A 502 14.28 -16.55 15.03
N PHE A 503 15.41 -16.53 15.75
CA PHE A 503 16.27 -15.36 15.85
C PHE A 503 17.39 -15.46 14.81
N THR A 504 17.52 -14.44 13.97
CA THR A 504 18.53 -14.39 12.91
C THR A 504 19.38 -13.14 13.00
N LEU A 505 20.69 -13.28 12.82
CA LEU A 505 21.65 -12.18 12.81
C LEU A 505 22.42 -12.19 11.48
N ASP A 506 22.50 -11.05 10.80
CA ASP A 506 23.21 -10.94 9.52
C ASP A 506 24.68 -10.51 9.71
N ASP A 507 25.48 -10.68 8.65
CA ASP A 507 26.88 -10.23 8.46
C ASP A 507 28.00 -10.86 9.30
N GLY A 508 27.72 -11.62 10.36
CA GLY A 508 28.75 -12.33 11.13
C GLY A 508 29.57 -11.44 12.09
N TYR A 509 28.96 -10.36 12.61
CA TYR A 509 29.62 -9.47 13.56
C TYR A 509 30.10 -10.18 14.84
N ARG A 510 31.30 -9.82 15.30
CA ARG A 510 31.94 -10.28 16.55
C ARG A 510 31.06 -10.10 17.78
N ASN A 511 30.37 -8.98 17.84
CA ASN A 511 29.48 -8.66 18.95
C ASN A 511 28.23 -9.58 19.05
N ASN A 512 27.96 -10.39 18.02
CA ASN A 512 26.99 -11.48 18.11
C ASN A 512 27.49 -12.61 19.02
N ALA A 513 28.79 -12.92 19.00
CA ALA A 513 29.39 -13.88 19.93
C ALA A 513 29.55 -13.29 21.34
N ASP A 514 29.97 -12.03 21.43
CA ASP A 514 30.30 -11.41 22.71
C ASP A 514 29.06 -11.07 23.56
N TYR A 515 27.98 -10.64 22.91
CA TYR A 515 26.80 -10.12 23.62
C TYR A 515 25.49 -10.86 23.31
N ALA A 516 25.28 -11.31 22.07
CA ALA A 516 24.04 -12.02 21.73
C ALA A 516 24.05 -13.47 22.22
N ALA A 517 25.14 -14.21 21.95
CA ALA A 517 25.26 -15.62 22.31
C ALA A 517 25.07 -15.90 23.82
N PRO A 518 25.62 -15.10 24.77
CA PRO A 518 25.35 -15.28 26.19
C PRO A 518 23.87 -15.17 26.56
N ILE A 519 23.12 -14.26 25.93
CA ILE A 519 21.68 -14.11 26.15
C ILE A 519 20.95 -15.34 25.61
N PHE A 520 21.23 -15.76 24.38
CA PHE A 520 20.61 -16.95 23.81
C PHE A 520 20.87 -18.21 24.64
N ARG A 521 22.10 -18.38 25.15
CA ARG A 521 22.45 -19.47 26.09
C ARG A 521 21.63 -19.40 27.38
N LYS A 522 21.52 -18.21 27.98
CA LYS A 522 20.77 -18.01 29.23
C LYS A 522 19.32 -18.50 29.13
N TYR A 523 18.68 -18.32 27.97
CA TYR A 523 17.29 -18.73 27.75
C TYR A 523 17.15 -20.02 26.93
N ASN A 524 18.25 -20.72 26.62
CA ASN A 524 18.28 -21.92 25.77
C ASN A 524 17.56 -21.72 24.42
N VAL A 525 17.80 -20.58 23.78
CA VAL A 525 17.16 -20.17 22.53
C VAL A 525 18.10 -20.45 21.35
N PRO A 526 17.71 -21.30 20.38
CA PRO A 526 18.46 -21.45 19.15
C PRO A 526 18.41 -20.18 18.28
N TYR A 527 19.52 -19.90 17.59
CA TYR A 527 19.67 -18.72 16.75
C TYR A 527 20.54 -19.03 15.52
N THR A 528 20.36 -18.25 14.46
CA THR A 528 21.11 -18.39 13.21
C THR A 528 21.93 -17.14 12.92
N ILE A 529 23.23 -17.28 12.65
CA ILE A 529 24.08 -16.20 12.17
C ILE A 529 24.39 -16.43 10.70
N PHE A 530 24.09 -15.46 9.85
CA PHE A 530 24.39 -15.48 8.43
C PHE A 530 25.75 -14.86 8.16
N ILE A 531 26.61 -15.61 7.46
CA ILE A 531 28.01 -15.30 7.28
C ILE A 531 28.29 -14.89 5.84
N THR A 532 29.01 -13.79 5.68
CA THR A 532 29.58 -13.33 4.41
C THR A 532 31.08 -13.63 4.40
N PRO A 533 31.55 -14.68 3.70
CA PRO A 533 32.95 -15.08 3.71
C PRO A 533 33.93 -13.98 3.29
N GLY A 534 33.56 -13.07 2.38
CA GLY A 534 34.43 -11.95 2.00
C GLY A 534 34.77 -11.02 3.16
N PHE A 535 33.91 -10.92 4.17
CA PHE A 535 34.21 -10.19 5.41
C PHE A 535 35.10 -11.03 6.33
N VAL A 536 34.79 -12.32 6.50
CA VAL A 536 35.59 -13.26 7.30
C VAL A 536 37.03 -13.36 6.79
N GLU A 537 37.23 -13.36 5.48
CA GLU A 537 38.54 -13.46 4.83
C GLU A 537 39.20 -12.09 4.60
N ARG A 538 38.55 -10.99 5.02
CA ARG A 538 39.05 -9.61 4.85
C ARG A 538 39.32 -9.24 3.38
N THR A 539 38.60 -9.87 2.45
CA THR A 539 38.70 -9.61 1.00
C THR A 539 37.71 -8.56 0.51
N ARG A 540 36.76 -8.14 1.37
CA ARG A 540 35.78 -7.09 1.05
C ARG A 540 35.46 -6.20 2.25
N GLY A 541 35.31 -4.90 1.99
CA GLY A 541 34.88 -3.91 2.98
C GLY A 541 33.38 -3.94 3.28
N LEU A 542 33.02 -3.59 4.51
CA LEU A 542 31.64 -3.25 4.91
C LEU A 542 31.37 -1.82 4.44
N TRP A 543 30.81 -1.64 3.24
CA TRP A 543 30.71 -0.31 2.63
C TRP A 543 29.92 0.69 3.49
N TRP A 544 28.90 0.24 4.22
CA TRP A 544 28.09 1.11 5.08
C TRP A 544 28.83 1.56 6.34
N GLU A 545 29.70 0.72 6.91
CA GLU A 545 30.58 1.11 8.02
C GLU A 545 31.73 1.99 7.53
N THR A 546 32.27 1.68 6.35
CA THR A 546 33.31 2.49 5.71
C THR A 546 32.79 3.88 5.34
N ALA A 547 31.60 3.98 4.74
CA ALA A 547 30.94 5.24 4.43
C ALA A 547 30.56 6.02 5.71
N ALA A 548 30.11 5.33 6.77
CA ALA A 548 29.85 5.97 8.06
C ALA A 548 31.15 6.53 8.68
N ALA A 549 32.25 5.77 8.65
CA ALA A 549 33.54 6.21 9.13
C ALA A 549 34.09 7.39 8.31
N LEU A 550 34.01 7.32 6.98
CA LEU A 550 34.43 8.38 6.06
C LEU A 550 33.68 9.68 6.35
N THR A 551 32.36 9.64 6.36
CA THR A 551 31.52 10.83 6.62
C THR A 551 31.63 11.33 8.06
N GLN A 552 31.96 10.47 9.02
CA GLN A 552 32.10 10.86 10.42
C GLN A 552 33.46 11.49 10.72
N LYS A 553 34.56 10.95 10.17
CA LYS A 553 35.95 11.32 10.51
C LYS A 553 36.53 12.37 9.57
N ALA A 554 36.22 12.33 8.27
CA ALA A 554 36.73 13.32 7.32
C ALA A 554 35.93 14.63 7.41
N ALA A 555 36.61 15.77 7.41
CA ALA A 555 35.95 17.07 7.28
C ALA A 555 35.38 17.29 5.87
N SER A 556 36.02 16.69 4.87
CA SER A 556 35.67 16.68 3.45
C SER A 556 36.46 15.61 2.70
N PHE A 557 35.98 15.17 1.54
CA PHE A 557 36.69 14.25 0.64
C PHE A 557 36.26 14.47 -0.81
N ASP A 558 37.12 14.13 -1.77
CA ASP A 558 36.77 14.14 -3.19
C ASP A 558 36.16 12.80 -3.60
N PHE A 559 35.08 12.83 -4.38
CA PHE A 559 34.38 11.63 -4.83
C PHE A 559 33.77 11.81 -6.22
N ASP A 560 33.72 10.73 -7.00
CA ASP A 560 33.04 10.71 -8.31
C ASP A 560 31.82 9.78 -8.28
N PHE A 561 30.64 10.40 -8.30
CA PHE A 561 29.34 9.72 -8.32
C PHE A 561 28.90 9.24 -9.72
N GLY A 562 29.78 9.32 -10.73
CA GLY A 562 29.52 8.99 -12.13
C GLY A 562 29.31 10.21 -13.04
N ALA A 563 29.48 11.43 -12.53
CA ALA A 563 29.34 12.68 -13.27
C ALA A 563 30.63 13.53 -13.28
N GLY A 564 31.74 12.94 -12.83
CA GLY A 564 33.02 13.60 -12.61
C GLY A 564 33.31 13.82 -11.12
N PRO A 565 34.59 14.10 -10.77
CA PRO A 565 35.00 14.31 -9.39
C PRO A 565 34.38 15.59 -8.83
N GLU A 566 33.93 15.51 -7.58
CA GLU A 566 33.39 16.64 -6.84
C GLU A 566 33.86 16.61 -5.38
N HIS A 567 33.88 17.80 -4.77
CA HIS A 567 34.31 17.98 -3.38
C HIS A 567 33.12 17.85 -2.42
N VAL A 568 33.12 16.81 -1.59
CA VAL A 568 32.07 16.51 -0.62
C VAL A 568 32.47 17.05 0.75
N THR A 569 31.61 17.87 1.37
CA THR A 569 31.85 18.43 2.72
C THR A 569 31.10 17.65 3.80
N CYS A 570 31.69 17.51 4.99
CA CYS A 570 31.18 16.74 6.13
C CYS A 570 31.33 17.50 7.48
N GLY A 571 31.40 18.84 7.44
CA GLY A 571 31.67 19.68 8.61
C GLY A 571 30.53 19.78 9.64
N THR A 572 29.29 19.47 9.26
CA THR A 572 28.10 19.53 10.13
C THR A 572 27.31 18.22 10.12
N PRO A 573 26.52 17.89 11.16
CA PRO A 573 25.70 16.68 11.17
C PRO A 573 24.78 16.52 9.94
N LEU A 574 24.28 17.63 9.39
CA LEU A 574 23.46 17.64 8.18
C LEU A 574 24.27 17.29 6.93
N GLN A 575 25.47 17.85 6.79
CA GLN A 575 26.39 17.52 5.69
C GLN A 575 26.84 16.07 5.74
N LYS A 576 27.13 15.53 6.94
CA LYS A 576 27.45 14.11 7.12
C LYS A 576 26.30 13.20 6.68
N ALA A 577 25.07 13.55 7.07
CA ALA A 577 23.87 12.83 6.67
C ALA A 577 23.61 12.88 5.16
N ASP A 578 23.85 14.02 4.52
CA ASP A 578 23.76 14.18 3.07
C ASP A 578 24.83 13.34 2.36
N ALA A 579 26.10 13.50 2.72
CA ALA A 579 27.21 12.74 2.14
C ALA A 579 26.98 11.23 2.24
N PHE A 580 26.55 10.73 3.40
CA PHE A 580 26.24 9.30 3.57
C PHE A 580 25.11 8.84 2.67
N ALA A 581 24.01 9.61 2.59
CA ALA A 581 22.88 9.28 1.73
C ALA A 581 23.27 9.26 0.25
N ARG A 582 24.22 10.11 -0.17
CA ARG A 582 24.74 10.13 -1.54
C ARG A 582 25.59 8.90 -1.84
N LEU A 583 26.45 8.48 -0.92
CA LEU A 583 27.22 7.23 -1.05
C LEU A 583 26.30 6.01 -1.08
N GLU A 584 25.28 5.95 -0.21
CA GLU A 584 24.26 4.90 -0.22
C GLU A 584 23.52 4.82 -1.56
N ASN A 585 23.07 5.96 -2.10
CA ASN A 585 22.40 6.00 -3.39
C ASN A 585 23.31 5.56 -4.54
N PHE A 586 24.60 5.87 -4.46
CA PHE A 586 25.58 5.50 -5.46
C PHE A 586 25.79 3.98 -5.51
N VAL A 587 25.92 3.31 -4.36
CA VAL A 587 25.93 1.84 -4.28
C VAL A 587 24.64 1.24 -4.88
N GLN A 588 23.50 1.91 -4.68
CA GLN A 588 22.22 1.46 -5.23
C GLN A 588 22.02 1.75 -6.73
N SER A 589 22.71 2.71 -7.33
CA SER A 589 22.55 3.06 -8.74
C SER A 589 23.64 2.49 -9.65
N ALA A 590 24.87 2.35 -9.16
CA ALA A 590 26.02 1.87 -9.92
C ALA A 590 26.19 0.34 -9.83
N ALA A 591 27.19 -0.18 -10.54
CA ALA A 591 27.73 -1.52 -10.32
C ALA A 591 28.32 -1.57 -8.90
N GLU A 592 27.82 -2.48 -8.07
CA GLU A 592 28.06 -2.45 -6.63
C GLU A 592 29.54 -2.64 -6.27
N ASP A 593 30.21 -3.59 -6.91
CA ASP A 593 31.64 -3.86 -6.66
C ASP A 593 32.49 -2.62 -6.94
N GLU A 594 32.21 -1.92 -8.04
CA GLU A 594 32.88 -0.67 -8.38
C GLU A 594 32.55 0.44 -7.38
N ALA A 595 31.28 0.55 -6.96
CA ALA A 595 30.87 1.56 -6.00
C ALA A 595 31.55 1.39 -4.64
N VAL A 596 31.62 0.15 -4.16
CA VAL A 596 32.32 -0.21 -2.92
C VAL A 596 33.81 0.09 -3.05
N GLU A 597 34.46 -0.29 -4.15
CA GLU A 597 35.88 0.00 -4.36
C GLU A 597 36.19 1.51 -4.37
N ARG A 598 35.32 2.32 -4.98
CA ARG A 598 35.46 3.79 -4.97
C ARG A 598 35.30 4.37 -3.55
N ILE A 599 34.34 3.86 -2.78
CA ILE A 599 34.16 4.26 -1.36
C ILE A 599 35.42 3.90 -0.55
N ASP A 600 35.92 2.68 -0.71
CA ASP A 600 37.12 2.21 -0.03
C ASP A 600 38.35 3.04 -0.40
N ARG A 601 38.48 3.43 -1.67
CA ARG A 601 39.56 4.29 -2.15
C ARG A 601 39.49 5.69 -1.52
N ALA A 602 38.31 6.30 -1.49
CA ALA A 602 38.11 7.60 -0.84
C ALA A 602 38.38 7.52 0.67
N ALA A 603 37.96 6.44 1.34
CA ALA A 603 38.27 6.20 2.75
C ALA A 603 39.78 6.13 3.01
N ARG A 604 40.52 5.36 2.19
CA ARG A 604 41.99 5.24 2.31
C ARG A 604 42.71 6.58 2.11
N GLN A 605 42.24 7.42 1.18
CA GLN A 605 42.78 8.77 0.98
C GLN A 605 42.58 9.67 2.20
N CYS A 606 41.56 9.41 3.01
CA CYS A 606 41.30 10.08 4.28
C CYS A 606 41.92 9.37 5.49
N GLY A 607 42.83 8.40 5.29
CA GLY A 607 43.49 7.66 6.37
C GLY A 607 42.59 6.66 7.11
N ILE A 608 41.50 6.23 6.48
CA ILE A 608 40.57 5.25 7.03
C ILE A 608 40.79 3.95 6.27
N ASP A 609 41.12 2.88 6.98
CA ASP A 609 41.30 1.55 6.39
C ASP A 609 39.99 0.75 6.47
N PRO A 610 39.32 0.48 5.33
CA PRO A 610 38.09 -0.32 5.29
C PRO A 610 38.30 -1.74 5.80
N VAL A 611 39.47 -2.34 5.60
CA VAL A 611 39.75 -3.72 6.02
C VAL A 611 39.95 -3.78 7.52
N ALA A 612 40.60 -2.79 8.13
CA ALA A 612 40.72 -2.70 9.58
C ALA A 612 39.35 -2.57 10.27
N ILE A 613 38.39 -1.84 9.66
CA ILE A 613 37.01 -1.78 10.15
C ILE A 613 36.35 -3.16 10.15
N VAL A 614 36.54 -3.94 9.07
CA VAL A 614 36.03 -5.32 8.99
C VAL A 614 36.69 -6.20 10.05
N ASP A 615 38.01 -6.08 10.21
CA ASP A 615 38.77 -6.90 11.16
C ASP A 615 38.32 -6.67 12.62
N GLU A 616 38.06 -5.41 12.98
CA GLU A 616 37.50 -5.03 14.28
C GLU A 616 36.10 -5.63 14.49
N LEU A 617 35.23 -5.54 13.47
CA LEU A 617 33.81 -5.79 13.62
C LEU A 617 33.37 -7.23 13.37
N VAL A 618 34.08 -8.00 12.53
CA VAL A 618 33.60 -9.29 12.00
C VAL A 618 34.47 -10.44 12.50
N MET A 619 33.82 -11.52 12.94
CA MET A 619 34.51 -12.74 13.37
C MET A 619 35.44 -13.29 12.29
N ASP A 620 36.58 -13.82 12.70
CA ASP A 620 37.43 -14.61 11.81
C ASP A 620 36.98 -16.09 11.77
N ALA A 621 37.67 -16.89 10.96
CA ALA A 621 37.33 -18.30 10.79
C ALA A 621 37.53 -19.13 12.07
N ALA A 622 38.48 -18.78 12.93
CA ALA A 622 38.74 -19.50 14.17
C ALA A 622 37.64 -19.22 15.21
N GLU A 623 37.20 -17.97 15.31
CA GLU A 623 36.12 -17.55 16.20
C GLU A 623 34.76 -18.11 15.74
N LEU A 624 34.51 -18.14 14.43
CA LEU A 624 33.31 -18.82 13.89
C LEU A 624 33.32 -20.31 14.23
N ARG A 625 34.47 -20.98 14.10
CA ARG A 625 34.60 -22.39 14.47
C ARG A 625 34.35 -22.62 15.95
N ALA A 626 34.93 -21.80 16.81
CA ALA A 626 34.71 -21.87 18.25
C ALA A 626 33.23 -21.61 18.62
N LEU A 627 32.58 -20.63 17.96
CA LEU A 627 31.17 -20.35 18.19
C LEU A 627 30.29 -21.53 17.75
N SER A 628 30.62 -22.20 16.65
CA SER A 628 29.90 -23.38 16.14
C SER A 628 29.94 -24.62 17.04
N GLU A 629 30.78 -24.65 18.09
CA GLU A 629 30.73 -25.71 19.11
C GLU A 629 29.47 -25.60 20.00
N ASP A 630 28.83 -24.43 20.03
CA ASP A 630 27.57 -24.21 20.73
C ASP A 630 26.37 -24.80 19.95
N PRO A 631 25.62 -25.77 20.49
CA PRO A 631 24.50 -26.38 19.77
C PRO A 631 23.32 -25.41 19.52
N LEU A 632 23.30 -24.26 20.18
CA LEU A 632 22.28 -23.23 19.98
C LEU A 632 22.54 -22.36 18.74
N VAL A 633 23.77 -22.31 18.21
CA VAL A 633 24.05 -21.53 17.00
C VAL A 633 23.99 -22.41 15.76
N HIS A 634 23.41 -21.87 14.69
CA HIS A 634 23.57 -22.42 13.35
C HIS A 634 24.17 -21.35 12.43
N LEU A 635 25.27 -21.65 11.75
CA LEU A 635 25.85 -20.75 10.75
C LEU A 635 25.18 -20.96 9.38
N GLY A 636 24.60 -19.87 8.84
CA GLY A 636 23.96 -19.80 7.52
C GLY A 636 24.79 -19.00 6.51
N ALA A 637 24.44 -19.07 5.24
CA ALA A 637 25.16 -18.37 4.16
C ALA A 637 24.53 -16.99 3.84
N HIS A 638 25.35 -16.00 3.51
CA HIS A 638 24.94 -14.62 3.20
C HIS A 638 25.58 -14.04 1.94
N THR A 639 25.64 -14.82 0.86
CA THR A 639 26.49 -14.57 -0.34
C THR A 639 28.00 -14.56 -0.01
N MET A 640 28.85 -14.51 -1.03
CA MET A 640 30.31 -14.38 -0.83
C MET A 640 30.68 -12.97 -0.46
N THR A 641 30.01 -11.99 -1.07
CA THR A 641 30.46 -10.61 -1.07
C THR A 641 29.42 -9.59 -0.58
N HIS A 642 28.27 -10.03 -0.06
CA HIS A 642 27.17 -9.14 0.32
C HIS A 642 26.75 -8.23 -0.85
N VAL A 643 26.45 -8.83 -2.00
CA VAL A 643 26.05 -8.11 -3.22
C VAL A 643 24.53 -8.15 -3.41
N ASN A 644 23.96 -7.10 -4.01
CA ASN A 644 22.59 -7.14 -4.52
C ASN A 644 22.48 -8.16 -5.66
N MET A 645 21.93 -9.33 -5.33
CA MET A 645 21.84 -10.48 -6.23
C MET A 645 21.01 -10.24 -7.50
N ARG A 646 20.10 -9.25 -7.51
CA ARG A 646 19.34 -8.88 -8.73
C ARG A 646 20.15 -8.07 -9.74
N LYS A 647 21.29 -7.50 -9.33
CA LYS A 647 22.16 -6.68 -10.20
C LYS A 647 23.25 -7.47 -10.92
N ILE A 648 23.46 -8.72 -10.53
CA ILE A 648 24.50 -9.59 -11.10
C ILE A 648 23.90 -10.59 -12.09
N ASP A 649 24.74 -11.08 -12.98
CA ASP A 649 24.39 -12.12 -13.94
C ASP A 649 24.25 -13.51 -13.26
N ALA A 650 23.83 -14.50 -14.04
CA ALA A 650 23.55 -15.84 -13.54
C ALA A 650 24.81 -16.60 -13.08
N GLU A 651 25.95 -16.37 -13.73
CA GLU A 651 27.22 -17.03 -13.39
C GLU A 651 27.73 -16.52 -12.04
N ARG A 652 27.78 -15.19 -11.87
CA ARG A 652 28.15 -14.58 -10.60
C ARG A 652 27.15 -14.91 -9.50
N LEU A 653 25.85 -14.96 -9.81
CA LEU A 653 24.82 -15.37 -8.85
C LEU A 653 25.08 -16.78 -8.32
N ALA A 654 25.37 -17.74 -9.21
CA ALA A 654 25.68 -19.11 -8.81
C ALA A 654 26.94 -19.17 -7.94
N TYR A 655 28.01 -18.44 -8.33
CA TYR A 655 29.24 -18.34 -7.54
C TYR A 655 28.98 -17.78 -6.13
N GLU A 656 28.27 -16.64 -6.02
CA GLU A 656 27.95 -15.99 -4.74
C GLU A 656 27.22 -16.94 -3.77
N ILE A 657 26.38 -17.84 -4.28
CA ILE A 657 25.61 -18.78 -3.46
C ILE A 657 26.43 -20.03 -3.12
N VAL A 658 27.00 -20.68 -4.14
CA VAL A 658 27.67 -21.99 -4.00
C VAL A 658 28.98 -21.86 -3.23
N GLU A 659 29.78 -20.85 -3.55
CA GLU A 659 31.05 -20.64 -2.86
C GLU A 659 30.81 -20.19 -1.41
N SER A 660 29.78 -19.36 -1.16
CA SER A 660 29.40 -18.98 0.20
C SER A 660 29.02 -20.20 1.05
N LYS A 661 28.21 -21.10 0.48
CA LYS A 661 27.88 -22.38 1.12
C LYS A 661 29.12 -23.22 1.45
N ARG A 662 30.07 -23.29 0.52
CA ARG A 662 31.31 -24.06 0.67
C ARG A 662 32.18 -23.49 1.78
N ARG A 663 32.41 -22.17 1.78
CA ARG A 663 33.22 -21.47 2.79
C ARG A 663 32.62 -21.55 4.19
N VAL A 664 31.32 -21.32 4.32
CA VAL A 664 30.64 -21.42 5.63
C VAL A 664 30.75 -22.84 6.20
N LYS A 665 30.72 -23.88 5.35
CA LYS A 665 30.98 -25.27 5.78
C LYS A 665 32.40 -25.46 6.33
N GLU A 666 33.41 -24.80 5.75
CA GLU A 666 34.80 -24.88 6.24
C GLU A 666 34.99 -24.19 7.60
N TYR A 667 34.25 -23.11 7.84
CA TYR A 667 34.27 -22.39 9.12
C TYR A 667 33.50 -23.17 10.19
N ALA A 668 32.28 -23.59 9.88
CA ALA A 668 31.33 -24.18 10.83
C ALA A 668 31.53 -25.69 11.07
N GLY A 669 32.24 -26.38 10.17
CA GLY A 669 32.37 -27.85 10.19
C GLY A 669 31.12 -28.60 9.69
N HIS A 670 30.01 -27.91 9.43
CA HIS A 670 28.77 -28.48 8.92
C HIS A 670 28.22 -27.66 7.74
N THR A 671 27.48 -28.31 6.84
CA THR A 671 26.89 -27.64 5.68
C THR A 671 25.79 -26.67 6.15
N PRO A 672 25.79 -25.39 5.73
CA PRO A 672 24.70 -24.48 6.09
C PRO A 672 23.41 -24.90 5.38
N ARG A 673 22.30 -24.88 6.13
CA ARG A 673 20.95 -25.24 5.65
C ARG A 673 20.08 -24.02 5.34
N SER A 674 20.46 -22.86 5.85
CA SER A 674 19.74 -21.60 5.69
C SER A 674 20.55 -20.53 4.94
N PHE A 675 19.85 -19.62 4.27
CA PHE A 675 20.43 -18.51 3.51
C PHE A 675 19.74 -17.17 3.84
N SER A 676 20.46 -16.05 3.83
CA SER A 676 19.91 -14.70 3.94
C SER A 676 20.31 -13.88 2.71
N TYR A 677 19.36 -13.16 2.11
CA TYR A 677 19.65 -12.30 0.96
C TYR A 677 20.16 -10.93 1.42
N PRO A 678 21.35 -10.48 1.00
CA PRO A 678 21.81 -9.11 1.23
C PRO A 678 20.75 -8.10 0.78
N TYR A 679 20.53 -7.06 1.60
CA TYR A 679 19.45 -6.07 1.48
C TYR A 679 18.02 -6.61 1.58
N GLY A 680 17.73 -7.77 0.98
CA GLY A 680 16.52 -8.57 1.14
C GLY A 680 15.18 -7.93 0.77
N TRP A 681 15.15 -6.72 0.22
CA TRP A 681 13.91 -6.06 -0.24
C TRP A 681 13.54 -6.50 -1.66
N THR A 682 12.34 -6.14 -2.14
CA THR A 682 11.80 -6.59 -3.44
C THR A 682 12.65 -6.23 -4.67
N LYS A 683 13.50 -5.19 -4.56
CA LYS A 683 14.47 -4.81 -5.60
C LYS A 683 15.82 -5.53 -5.52
N ALA A 684 16.05 -6.36 -4.51
CA ALA A 684 17.29 -7.11 -4.29
C ALA A 684 17.11 -8.62 -4.41
N VAL A 685 15.88 -9.12 -4.30
CA VAL A 685 15.53 -10.53 -4.43
C VAL A 685 14.25 -10.71 -5.24
N GLY A 686 14.23 -11.71 -6.14
CA GLY A 686 13.07 -12.16 -6.89
C GLY A 686 13.08 -13.68 -7.09
N GLU A 687 12.29 -14.16 -8.04
CA GLU A 687 12.12 -15.61 -8.28
C GLU A 687 13.40 -16.26 -8.82
N ARG A 688 14.21 -15.53 -9.60
CA ARG A 688 15.51 -15.99 -10.10
C ARG A 688 16.46 -16.35 -8.95
N GLU A 689 16.62 -15.44 -7.99
CA GLU A 689 17.49 -15.65 -6.82
C GLU A 689 16.93 -16.74 -5.91
N ALA A 690 15.61 -16.74 -5.68
CA ALA A 690 14.94 -17.76 -4.88
C ALA A 690 15.12 -19.16 -5.44
N LYS A 691 15.05 -19.30 -6.77
CA LYS A 691 15.33 -20.55 -7.47
C LYS A 691 16.79 -20.96 -7.34
N ALA A 692 17.74 -20.05 -7.57
CA ALA A 692 19.17 -20.36 -7.46
C ALA A 692 19.55 -20.83 -6.03
N VAL A 693 18.99 -20.20 -5.00
CA VAL A 693 19.17 -20.63 -3.60
C VAL A 693 18.52 -21.99 -3.34
N SER A 694 17.33 -22.25 -3.90
CA SER A 694 16.69 -23.57 -3.81
C SER A 694 17.52 -24.66 -4.49
N ASP A 695 18.01 -24.40 -5.71
CA ASP A 695 18.82 -25.33 -6.51
C ASP A 695 20.18 -25.62 -5.84
N ALA A 696 20.72 -24.66 -5.08
CA ALA A 696 21.91 -24.85 -4.25
C ALA A 696 21.63 -25.70 -2.99
N GLY A 697 20.38 -26.12 -2.75
CA GLY A 697 19.99 -27.06 -1.70
C GLY A 697 19.87 -26.42 -0.31
N PHE A 698 19.43 -25.17 -0.22
CA PHE A 698 19.04 -24.54 1.04
C PHE A 698 17.58 -24.87 1.37
N SER A 699 17.30 -25.28 2.62
CA SER A 699 15.94 -25.64 3.05
C SER A 699 15.11 -24.43 3.46
N ALA A 700 15.76 -23.32 3.81
CA ALA A 700 15.10 -22.06 4.15
C ALA A 700 15.94 -20.87 3.70
N ALA A 701 15.31 -19.80 3.21
CA ALA A 701 16.00 -18.54 2.97
C ALA A 701 15.13 -17.32 3.30
N VAL A 702 15.77 -16.28 3.83
CA VAL A 702 15.09 -15.14 4.44
C VAL A 702 15.40 -13.82 3.75
N THR A 703 14.36 -12.99 3.64
CA THR A 703 14.39 -11.64 3.06
C THR A 703 14.33 -10.58 4.18
N THR A 704 14.41 -9.29 3.88
CA THR A 704 14.15 -8.21 4.86
C THR A 704 12.73 -7.66 4.75
N GLN A 705 11.87 -8.32 3.97
CA GLN A 705 10.48 -7.92 3.81
C GLN A 705 9.72 -8.19 5.13
N ALA A 706 9.05 -7.15 5.63
CA ALA A 706 8.31 -7.22 6.90
C ALA A 706 7.12 -8.18 6.79
N GLY A 707 7.07 -9.18 7.67
CA GLY A 707 5.93 -10.10 7.76
C GLY A 707 6.11 -11.19 8.82
N VAL A 708 4.99 -11.84 9.18
CA VAL A 708 4.95 -13.06 9.99
C VAL A 708 4.73 -14.28 9.09
N LEU A 709 4.99 -15.49 9.61
CA LEU A 709 4.83 -16.73 8.86
C LEU A 709 3.36 -17.18 8.84
N GLY A 710 2.80 -17.36 7.65
CA GLY A 710 1.47 -17.94 7.44
C GLY A 710 1.54 -19.28 6.71
N LEU A 711 0.38 -19.93 6.47
CA LEU A 711 0.32 -21.20 5.73
C LEU A 711 0.94 -21.10 4.32
N GLY A 712 0.76 -19.96 3.63
CA GLY A 712 1.36 -19.71 2.31
C GLY A 712 2.88 -19.44 2.34
N SER A 713 3.49 -19.23 3.52
CA SER A 713 4.96 -19.07 3.62
C SER A 713 5.71 -20.37 3.28
N LEU A 714 5.03 -21.52 3.37
CA LEU A 714 5.58 -22.83 2.99
C LEU A 714 5.67 -23.04 1.47
N GLU A 715 4.90 -22.29 0.67
CA GLU A 715 4.92 -22.41 -0.78
C GLU A 715 6.25 -21.93 -1.38
N LYS A 716 6.92 -21.00 -0.68
CA LYS A 716 8.21 -20.42 -1.09
C LYS A 716 9.18 -20.37 0.09
N PRO A 717 9.73 -21.52 0.55
CA PRO A 717 10.58 -21.58 1.74
C PRO A 717 11.92 -20.84 1.56
N THR A 718 12.27 -20.47 0.33
CA THR A 718 13.43 -19.62 0.01
C THR A 718 13.10 -18.13 -0.09
N LEU A 719 11.91 -17.68 0.32
CA LEU A 719 11.49 -16.27 0.33
C LEU A 719 10.77 -15.88 1.64
N LEU A 720 11.25 -16.36 2.78
CA LEU A 720 10.61 -16.13 4.07
C LEU A 720 10.74 -14.65 4.51
N PRO A 721 9.66 -14.03 5.00
CA PRO A 721 9.69 -12.67 5.54
C PRO A 721 10.32 -12.62 6.94
N ARG A 722 10.78 -11.44 7.38
CA ARG A 722 11.34 -11.22 8.71
C ARG A 722 10.77 -9.97 9.39
N VAL A 723 10.79 -9.95 10.71
CA VAL A 723 10.49 -8.77 11.55
C VAL A 723 11.81 -8.21 12.08
N SER A 724 12.13 -6.97 11.75
CA SER A 724 13.37 -6.33 12.19
C SER A 724 13.30 -5.87 13.64
N LEU A 725 14.20 -6.41 14.48
CA LEU A 725 14.54 -5.83 15.79
C LEU A 725 15.68 -4.83 15.55
N ASN A 726 15.37 -3.53 15.61
CA ASN A 726 16.30 -2.48 15.20
C ASN A 726 16.49 -1.40 16.26
N GLY A 727 17.62 -0.71 16.15
CA GLY A 727 18.07 0.25 17.15
C GLY A 727 17.21 1.48 17.36
N ARG A 728 16.21 1.72 16.49
CA ARG A 728 15.33 2.89 16.56
C ARG A 728 14.14 2.68 17.51
N PHE A 729 13.85 1.45 17.91
CA PHE A 729 12.65 1.10 18.69
C PHE A 729 12.96 0.15 19.85
N GLN A 730 13.81 0.60 20.78
CA GLN A 730 14.33 -0.23 21.88
C GLN A 730 13.76 0.10 23.28
N LYS A 731 12.62 0.81 23.35
CA LYS A 731 11.97 1.11 24.63
C LYS A 731 10.86 0.11 24.89
N LYS A 732 10.87 -0.52 26.07
CA LYS A 732 9.79 -1.35 26.59
C LYS A 732 8.45 -0.61 26.49
N ARG A 733 7.43 -1.29 25.98
CA ARG A 733 6.07 -0.76 25.81
C ARG A 733 5.10 -1.53 26.68
#